data_AF-A0A409VNE7-F1
#
_entry.id   AF-A0A409VNE7-F1
#
_cell.length_a   1.000
_cell.length_b   1.000
_cell.length_c   1.000
_cell.angle_alpha   90.00
_cell.angle_beta   90.00
_cell.angle_gamma   90.00
#
_symmetry.space_group_name_H-M   'P 1'
#
loop_
_entity.id
_entity.type
_entity.pdbx_description
1 polymer ?
#
loop_
_entity_poly.entity_id
_entity_poly.type
_entity_poly.pdbx_seq_one_letter_code
_entity_poly.pdbx_strand_id
1 'polypeptide(L)'
;MLLRHSALLFALSNIFIHGSSASVTVYGLTPLGQVPLNPTATPTDAAAPVQTTLAAYNTTELIPPPIPVPAPPTDFTITLQREAAGVPFLSIPHIGPSFWGFSIEMSVLTQVCDRKEFLTVAVLAMLRSNLGVPFLNLLANLQERAGGVNIRIGGNTQEFAVMVDQDSDLLLPYHTFGKTLSGSTQTTLTPAVLYTIDMFYIASNISSLLNVKWFLGVPFNDTENWRLAIAEHGQRILGDNLLGLQAGNEPDLYERFKHRQGPYTPMDYSNEVESLIRAVDSNDNIPRKSIFIGPSIASKGWSAEQVWETGYIDRFKDRFYCFSVENYPWDNCAAQFNTGAPHVDVQERFPYYLNHHNLLDHVGKYAYSSELIVPTGKPLIMFETNTASCGGFAGISGSFGAALWVADYGLLMAHYNFTHGMLHVGGQNAFYNPFTAPPTNQSQFNQWTVGSVYYSTIVLAEALGKTNTARVTDLRSNGDNPYTPAYAIYENDVLNKVVLFNYIDDLQTGTNTIRVSINVPNGVPAAGVKVKYLHSHSVSSKNITWAGQTLGPALHVDGRFSGTLDVRDVPCNAQASTCTVEVPAPGLALVFFDTSDDVLDLGQATQTFSTSAYTRLHNTAKIDPTELATHKGHSGWNRNASDLGSTSQGSVMNEAVRLTAQAGVLTFFSCIAAVIWLWNSPNTDMAPTTNEEEQNPYELLGVKLEATDQEIKSAYRQRSLKVHPDRNPNNPDAARKFHELNQAYELLLDPLRRLALDAKQRVKQARAERYKNYDLKRRNMVEELEERERALKKAKVDKQKEERQAQEEAERIKDAGRKLREERERLAQERLYRKKPAEEERRATEPTETDENVPPALGDMDTTVRLKYSLKSHPNLTTAAAISTLLNNFGETDTESIVLSLKGSKKNPNAPPKNGTALVPFKQIGAAFAAVCASGRKDAGLEDVEIGWVGGTEPKIIDWLKRNGHLRTNGGPSTPSPGDQKATPSPSHEGAKPEVLQQDSSTSSTPFSSFPSTFPDLSQVNSPHPQLATTAPGLDYESLTLMRLQQAERERLEREILEQEANEE
;
A
#
# COMPACT_ATOMS: atom_id res chain seq x y z
N MET A 1 80.84 -29.74 0.55
CA MET A 1 82.01 -30.60 0.27
C MET A 1 81.55 -31.91 -0.39
N LEU A 2 81.71 -32.14 -1.69
CA LEU A 2 82.00 -31.18 -2.76
C LEU A 2 80.74 -30.85 -3.61
N LEU A 3 79.56 -31.36 -3.23
CA LEU A 3 78.24 -31.01 -3.80
C LEU A 3 77.25 -30.52 -2.73
N ARG A 4 77.77 -29.68 -1.85
CA ARG A 4 77.04 -28.77 -0.95
C ARG A 4 77.84 -27.48 -0.88
N HIS A 5 77.34 -26.40 -1.49
CA HIS A 5 77.59 -24.97 -1.20
C HIS A 5 76.83 -24.01 -2.15
N SER A 6 76.49 -24.44 -3.39
CA SER A 6 75.93 -23.53 -4.42
C SER A 6 74.47 -23.11 -4.26
N ALA A 7 73.72 -23.70 -3.31
CA ALA A 7 72.27 -23.45 -3.14
C ALA A 7 71.94 -22.38 -2.08
N LEU A 8 72.92 -21.87 -1.32
CA LEU A 8 72.68 -20.97 -0.18
C LEU A 8 72.83 -19.48 -0.51
N LEU A 9 73.34 -19.15 -1.70
CA LEU A 9 73.63 -17.76 -2.13
C LEU A 9 72.48 -17.06 -2.86
N PHE A 10 71.35 -17.74 -3.07
CA PHE A 10 70.18 -17.19 -3.78
C PHE A 10 68.97 -16.88 -2.88
N ALA A 11 69.11 -17.06 -1.56
CA ALA A 11 67.99 -17.03 -0.59
C ALA A 11 68.05 -15.88 0.43
N LEU A 12 68.95 -14.90 0.27
CA LEU A 12 69.24 -13.87 1.28
C LEU A 12 69.40 -12.44 0.71
N SER A 13 68.84 -12.15 -0.47
CA SER A 13 69.07 -10.87 -1.19
C SER A 13 67.81 -10.07 -1.56
N ASN A 14 66.64 -10.39 -0.99
CA ASN A 14 65.42 -9.57 -1.15
C ASN A 14 64.62 -9.49 0.17
N ILE A 15 65.00 -8.55 1.03
CA ILE A 15 64.19 -8.01 2.13
C ILE A 15 64.17 -6.48 1.96
N PHE A 16 63.04 -5.83 2.26
CA PHE A 16 62.65 -4.47 1.84
C PHE A 16 62.37 -4.41 0.31
N ILE A 17 61.29 -3.81 -0.20
CA ILE A 17 60.48 -2.66 0.27
C ILE A 17 58.98 -3.03 0.43
N HIS A 18 58.17 -2.15 1.05
CA HIS A 18 56.74 -2.35 1.35
C HIS A 18 55.80 -2.22 0.13
N GLY A 19 54.62 -2.85 0.22
CA GLY A 19 53.46 -2.60 -0.67
C GLY A 19 52.31 -3.59 -0.40
N SER A 20 51.26 -3.16 0.28
CA SER A 20 50.16 -4.04 0.73
C SER A 20 49.03 -4.14 -0.31
N SER A 21 48.87 -5.32 -0.92
CA SER A 21 47.71 -5.68 -1.74
C SER A 21 47.24 -7.10 -1.40
N ALA A 22 46.05 -7.23 -0.80
CA ALA A 22 45.45 -8.53 -0.52
C ALA A 22 44.71 -9.05 -1.76
N SER A 23 45.24 -10.09 -2.39
CA SER A 23 44.54 -10.85 -3.44
C SER A 23 44.01 -12.18 -2.86
N VAL A 24 42.78 -12.53 -3.22
CA VAL A 24 42.16 -13.81 -2.85
C VAL A 24 42.21 -14.75 -4.05
N THR A 25 42.64 -15.98 -3.81
CA THR A 25 42.82 -17.01 -4.86
C THR A 25 41.49 -17.47 -5.44
N VAL A 26 41.36 -17.43 -6.77
CA VAL A 26 40.20 -17.95 -7.51
C VAL A 26 40.41 -19.42 -7.87
N TYR A 27 39.36 -20.23 -7.70
CA TYR A 27 39.26 -21.57 -8.27
C TYR A 27 37.96 -21.70 -9.09
N GLY A 28 38.04 -22.32 -10.28
CA GLY A 28 36.86 -22.79 -11.02
C GLY A 28 36.25 -21.85 -12.08
N LEU A 29 37.07 -21.29 -12.98
CA LEU A 29 36.56 -20.68 -14.22
C LEU A 29 36.25 -21.73 -15.29
N THR A 30 35.05 -21.72 -15.86
CA THR A 30 34.74 -22.30 -17.17
C THR A 30 34.13 -21.20 -18.06
N PRO A 31 34.90 -20.59 -18.99
CA PRO A 31 34.44 -19.44 -19.76
C PRO A 31 33.71 -19.86 -21.05
N LEU A 32 32.59 -19.20 -21.35
CA LEU A 32 31.93 -19.27 -22.66
C LEU A 32 31.47 -17.88 -23.14
N GLY A 33 32.27 -17.31 -24.05
CA GLY A 33 31.87 -16.41 -25.16
C GLY A 33 30.94 -15.21 -24.89
N GLN A 34 31.49 -14.00 -24.99
CA GLN A 34 30.69 -12.83 -25.35
C GLN A 34 30.27 -12.90 -26.82
N VAL A 35 29.02 -12.50 -27.12
CA VAL A 35 28.69 -11.76 -28.35
C VAL A 35 27.64 -10.69 -28.00
N PRO A 36 27.94 -9.38 -28.12
CA PRO A 36 26.91 -8.34 -28.08
C PRO A 36 26.20 -8.24 -29.43
N LEU A 37 24.88 -7.97 -29.42
CA LEU A 37 24.12 -7.60 -30.61
C LEU A 37 23.42 -6.26 -30.38
N ASN A 38 23.41 -5.43 -31.43
CA ASN A 38 22.97 -4.03 -31.38
C ASN A 38 21.44 -3.87 -31.34
N PRO A 39 20.92 -2.73 -30.86
CA PRO A 39 19.49 -2.48 -30.77
C PRO A 39 18.89 -1.97 -32.09
N THR A 40 18.19 -2.85 -32.83
CA THR A 40 17.41 -2.44 -34.02
C THR A 40 16.16 -3.31 -34.24
N ALA A 41 15.04 -2.94 -33.60
CA ALA A 41 13.69 -3.32 -34.02
C ALA A 41 12.65 -2.37 -33.40
N THR A 42 11.75 -1.82 -34.22
CA THR A 42 10.61 -1.00 -33.78
C THR A 42 9.51 -1.91 -33.19
N PRO A 43 8.82 -1.53 -32.11
CA PRO A 43 7.70 -2.33 -31.60
C PRO A 43 6.45 -2.16 -32.48
N THR A 44 5.78 -3.27 -32.78
CA THR A 44 4.41 -3.30 -33.33
C THR A 44 3.58 -4.34 -32.59
N ASP A 45 2.40 -3.92 -32.17
CA ASP A 45 1.43 -4.54 -31.28
C ASP A 45 1.35 -6.08 -31.15
N ALA A 46 1.42 -6.54 -29.89
CA ALA A 46 0.38 -7.38 -29.31
C ALA A 46 0.35 -7.15 -27.79
N ALA A 47 -0.83 -6.91 -27.20
CA ALA A 47 -0.96 -6.66 -25.76
C ALA A 47 -0.64 -7.95 -24.97
N ALA A 48 0.39 -7.90 -24.12
CA ALA A 48 0.69 -8.96 -23.17
C ALA A 48 -0.46 -9.10 -22.14
N PRO A 49 -0.72 -10.31 -21.60
CA PRO A 49 -1.76 -10.49 -20.58
C PRO A 49 -1.47 -9.62 -19.35
N VAL A 50 -2.51 -9.04 -18.76
CA VAL A 50 -2.40 -8.07 -17.66
C VAL A 50 -1.78 -8.71 -16.42
N GLN A 51 -0.47 -8.58 -16.31
CA GLN A 51 0.27 -8.81 -15.09
C GLN A 51 -0.06 -7.66 -14.15
N THR A 52 -0.68 -7.93 -13.00
CA THR A 52 -0.99 -6.90 -12.00
C THR A 52 0.31 -6.38 -11.39
N THR A 53 0.84 -5.29 -11.96
CA THR A 53 2.02 -4.60 -11.46
C THR A 53 1.73 -4.01 -10.09
N LEU A 54 2.59 -4.30 -9.11
CA LEU A 54 2.55 -3.64 -7.80
C LEU A 54 2.81 -2.15 -8.01
N ALA A 55 2.23 -1.29 -7.16
CA ALA A 55 2.19 0.17 -7.37
C ALA A 55 3.56 0.80 -7.65
N ALA A 56 4.63 0.33 -6.98
CA ALA A 56 6.00 0.81 -7.18
C ALA A 56 6.60 0.49 -8.58
N TYR A 57 5.94 -0.36 -9.38
CA TYR A 57 6.31 -0.73 -10.75
C TYR A 57 5.22 -0.36 -11.75
N ASN A 58 4.27 0.50 -11.35
CA ASN A 58 3.26 1.04 -12.25
C ASN A 58 3.90 1.95 -13.32
N THR A 59 3.61 1.68 -14.59
CA THR A 59 4.11 2.43 -15.75
C THR A 59 3.11 3.45 -16.29
N THR A 60 2.07 3.82 -15.52
CA THR A 60 1.15 4.89 -15.93
C THR A 60 1.92 6.21 -15.96
N GLU A 61 1.80 6.92 -17.08
CA GLU A 61 2.13 8.34 -17.26
C GLU A 61 0.82 9.06 -17.62
N LEU A 62 0.68 10.33 -17.24
CA LEU A 62 -0.53 11.11 -17.48
C LEU A 62 -0.38 12.01 -18.72
N ILE A 63 -1.47 12.61 -19.18
CA ILE A 63 -1.39 13.72 -20.13
C ILE A 63 -0.90 14.96 -19.34
N PRO A 64 0.16 15.64 -19.77
CA PRO A 64 0.57 16.91 -19.17
C PRO A 64 -0.54 17.96 -19.21
N PRO A 65 -0.68 18.83 -18.20
CA PRO A 65 -1.61 19.96 -18.29
C PRO A 65 -1.29 20.87 -19.48
N PRO A 66 -2.30 21.52 -20.10
CA PRO A 66 -2.05 22.48 -21.17
C PRO A 66 -1.24 23.67 -20.65
N ILE A 67 -0.42 24.26 -21.54
CA ILE A 67 0.33 25.49 -21.28
C ILE A 67 -0.66 26.60 -20.81
N PRO A 68 -0.35 27.35 -19.74
CA PRO A 68 -1.26 28.38 -19.22
C PRO A 68 -1.60 29.46 -20.27
N VAL A 69 -2.78 30.07 -20.17
CA VAL A 69 -3.23 31.14 -21.07
C VAL A 69 -3.68 32.35 -20.25
N PRO A 70 -2.98 33.51 -20.35
CA PRO A 70 -1.73 33.73 -21.07
C PRO A 70 -0.57 32.91 -20.49
N ALA A 71 0.42 32.59 -21.31
CA ALA A 71 1.64 31.93 -20.86
C ALA A 71 2.44 32.87 -19.93
N PRO A 72 3.17 32.34 -18.92
CA PRO A 72 4.05 33.14 -18.07
C PRO A 72 5.11 33.88 -18.90
N PRO A 73 5.60 35.05 -18.44
CA PRO A 73 6.72 35.73 -19.09
C PRO A 73 7.96 34.83 -19.08
N THR A 74 8.54 34.58 -20.25
CA THR A 74 9.74 33.77 -20.40
C THR A 74 11.03 34.55 -20.11
N ASP A 75 11.03 35.86 -20.34
CA ASP A 75 12.13 36.77 -19.98
C ASP A 75 11.78 37.55 -18.71
N PHE A 76 12.55 37.35 -17.62
CA PHE A 76 12.41 38.16 -16.40
C PHE A 76 13.75 38.37 -15.66
N THR A 77 13.76 39.34 -14.75
CA THR A 77 14.92 39.69 -13.91
C THR A 77 14.61 39.41 -12.45
N ILE A 78 15.55 38.82 -11.73
CA ILE A 78 15.55 38.70 -10.27
C ILE A 78 16.69 39.58 -9.75
N THR A 79 16.41 40.48 -8.81
CA THR A 79 17.44 41.30 -8.15
C THR A 79 17.69 40.78 -6.74
N LEU A 80 18.92 40.36 -6.45
CA LEU A 80 19.34 39.79 -5.17
C LEU A 80 20.37 40.68 -4.48
N GLN A 81 20.40 40.60 -3.15
CA GLN A 81 21.48 41.16 -2.34
C GLN A 81 22.63 40.16 -2.28
N ARG A 82 23.87 40.65 -2.18
CA ARG A 82 25.05 39.79 -2.03
C ARG A 82 25.16 39.21 -0.63
N GLU A 83 24.91 40.05 0.38
CA GLU A 83 24.95 39.70 1.80
C GLU A 83 23.52 39.43 2.29
N ALA A 84 23.35 38.51 3.24
CA ALA A 84 22.08 38.21 3.89
C ALA A 84 21.54 39.37 4.76
N ALA A 85 22.41 40.33 5.12
CA ALA A 85 22.13 41.47 5.99
C ALA A 85 21.23 42.53 5.33
N GLY A 86 19.96 42.20 5.18
CA GLY A 86 18.94 43.01 4.49
C GLY A 86 17.94 42.19 3.68
N VAL A 87 18.08 40.86 3.64
CA VAL A 87 17.16 39.93 2.97
C VAL A 87 15.95 39.66 3.89
N PRO A 88 14.72 39.99 3.48
CA PRO A 88 13.53 39.72 4.27
C PRO A 88 13.17 38.22 4.24
N PHE A 89 12.51 37.73 5.29
CA PHE A 89 12.00 36.35 5.39
C PHE A 89 13.03 35.23 5.15
N LEU A 90 14.31 35.53 5.35
CA LEU A 90 15.40 34.56 5.23
C LEU A 90 15.43 33.61 6.44
N SER A 91 15.31 32.31 6.19
CA SER A 91 15.11 31.26 7.20
C SER A 91 16.19 31.21 8.31
N ILE A 92 15.93 30.42 9.35
CA ILE A 92 16.98 29.84 10.18
C ILE A 92 18.01 29.08 9.33
N PRO A 93 19.27 28.93 9.78
CA PRO A 93 20.22 28.03 9.12
C PRO A 93 19.72 26.59 9.10
N HIS A 94 19.85 25.93 7.95
CA HIS A 94 19.76 24.48 7.84
C HIS A 94 20.94 23.87 8.61
N ILE A 95 20.64 23.02 9.60
CA ILE A 95 21.63 22.40 10.50
C ILE A 95 21.33 20.91 10.59
N GLY A 96 22.35 20.09 10.27
CA GLY A 96 22.27 18.64 10.31
C GLY A 96 22.59 17.99 8.95
N PRO A 97 22.17 16.72 8.78
CA PRO A 97 22.34 15.97 7.53
C PRO A 97 21.43 16.48 6.39
N SER A 98 21.29 15.68 5.32
CA SER A 98 20.30 15.89 4.25
C SER A 98 18.93 16.29 4.80
N PHE A 99 18.45 17.47 4.37
CA PHE A 99 17.13 18.01 4.72
C PHE A 99 16.02 16.99 4.46
N TRP A 100 16.04 16.36 3.27
CA TRP A 100 15.20 15.21 2.98
C TRP A 100 15.84 13.94 3.55
N GLY A 101 15.25 13.43 4.63
CA GLY A 101 15.42 12.07 5.13
C GLY A 101 14.29 11.14 4.69
N PHE A 102 14.21 9.96 5.29
CA PHE A 102 13.23 8.93 4.94
C PHE A 102 12.41 8.47 6.15
N SER A 103 11.08 8.41 6.03
CA SER A 103 10.22 7.70 6.97
C SER A 103 9.97 6.29 6.43
N ILE A 104 10.41 5.26 7.15
CA ILE A 104 10.22 3.86 6.75
C ILE A 104 9.16 3.26 7.68
N GLU A 105 8.05 2.82 7.08
CA GLU A 105 7.03 2.03 7.76
C GLU A 105 7.68 0.77 8.39
N MET A 106 7.52 0.56 9.70
CA MET A 106 8.18 -0.55 10.41
C MET A 106 8.01 -1.90 9.70
N SER A 107 6.80 -2.16 9.20
CA SER A 107 6.47 -3.40 8.48
C SER A 107 7.11 -3.57 7.08
N VAL A 108 7.91 -2.60 6.62
CA VAL A 108 8.61 -2.57 5.34
C VAL A 108 10.13 -2.71 5.50
N LEU A 109 10.70 -2.59 6.71
CA LEU A 109 12.15 -2.53 6.92
C LEU A 109 12.94 -3.72 6.32
N THR A 110 12.39 -4.95 6.34
CA THR A 110 12.99 -6.14 5.69
C THR A 110 13.05 -6.10 4.16
N GLN A 111 12.37 -5.15 3.52
CA GLN A 111 12.47 -4.91 2.08
C GLN A 111 13.56 -3.90 1.77
N VAL A 112 13.88 -2.98 2.70
CA VAL A 112 14.80 -1.85 2.47
C VAL A 112 16.20 -2.13 3.02
N CYS A 113 16.29 -2.52 4.29
CA CYS A 113 17.57 -2.57 5.00
C CYS A 113 18.26 -3.94 4.95
N ASP A 114 17.50 -5.00 4.66
CA ASP A 114 17.92 -6.42 4.71
C ASP A 114 17.69 -7.14 3.37
N ARG A 115 18.36 -8.28 3.17
CA ARG A 115 18.45 -8.97 1.88
C ARG A 115 18.02 -10.43 1.99
N LYS A 116 16.75 -10.69 1.64
CA LYS A 116 16.15 -12.04 1.58
C LYS A 116 16.71 -12.88 0.43
N GLU A 117 17.86 -13.53 0.65
CA GLU A 117 18.35 -14.62 -0.19
C GLU A 117 18.11 -15.99 0.44
N PHE A 118 17.64 -16.94 -0.39
CA PHE A 118 17.49 -18.35 -0.02
C PHE A 118 18.87 -19.03 0.07
N LEU A 119 19.58 -18.82 1.17
CA LEU A 119 20.74 -19.64 1.58
C LEU A 119 20.32 -20.71 2.59
N THR A 120 21.08 -21.80 2.64
CA THR A 120 20.82 -22.92 3.55
C THR A 120 21.17 -22.57 5.00
N VAL A 121 20.38 -23.13 5.92
CA VAL A 121 20.30 -22.78 7.36
C VAL A 121 21.66 -22.67 8.06
N ALA A 122 22.63 -23.52 7.70
CA ALA A 122 23.95 -23.54 8.34
C ALA A 122 24.81 -22.27 8.11
N VAL A 123 24.60 -21.55 7.00
CA VAL A 123 25.43 -20.37 6.65
C VAL A 123 24.85 -19.07 7.22
N LEU A 124 23.53 -18.93 7.20
CA LEU A 124 22.84 -17.74 7.72
C LEU A 124 23.10 -17.50 9.22
N ALA A 125 23.27 -18.58 10.00
CA ALA A 125 23.61 -18.49 11.42
C ALA A 125 24.94 -17.77 11.71
N MET A 126 25.86 -17.70 10.73
CA MET A 126 27.16 -17.03 10.82
C MET A 126 27.23 -15.66 10.11
N LEU A 127 26.27 -15.32 9.23
CA LEU A 127 26.26 -14.10 8.41
C LEU A 127 25.08 -13.17 8.76
N ARG A 128 24.96 -12.81 10.05
CA ARG A 128 23.77 -12.14 10.62
C ARG A 128 23.67 -10.62 10.36
N SER A 129 23.91 -10.16 9.13
CA SER A 129 23.37 -8.89 8.61
C SER A 129 23.70 -8.73 7.11
N ASN A 130 22.85 -9.22 6.21
CA ASN A 130 23.00 -8.96 4.77
C ASN A 130 22.37 -7.60 4.42
N LEU A 131 23.10 -6.52 4.64
CA LEU A 131 22.61 -5.16 4.36
C LEU A 131 22.22 -4.97 2.88
N GLY A 132 21.19 -4.16 2.65
CA GLY A 132 20.77 -3.75 1.31
C GLY A 132 21.82 -2.88 0.61
N VAL A 133 22.74 -3.50 -0.13
CA VAL A 133 23.83 -2.78 -0.85
C VAL A 133 23.33 -1.61 -1.72
N PRO A 134 22.24 -1.71 -2.51
CA PRO A 134 21.71 -0.56 -3.24
C PRO A 134 21.22 0.58 -2.35
N PHE A 135 20.64 0.26 -1.18
CA PHE A 135 20.25 1.25 -0.19
C PHE A 135 21.47 1.98 0.39
N LEU A 136 22.56 1.26 0.69
CA LEU A 136 23.81 1.87 1.13
C LEU A 136 24.41 2.81 0.05
N ASN A 137 24.35 2.44 -1.23
CA ASN A 137 24.82 3.30 -2.33
C ASN A 137 23.98 4.58 -2.50
N LEU A 138 22.67 4.50 -2.27
CA LEU A 138 21.78 5.68 -2.24
C LEU A 138 22.11 6.58 -1.03
N LEU A 139 22.23 6.01 0.16
CA LEU A 139 22.58 6.76 1.38
C LEU A 139 23.97 7.42 1.29
N ALA A 140 24.96 6.76 0.67
CA ALA A 140 26.28 7.34 0.40
C ALA A 140 26.20 8.56 -0.53
N ASN A 141 25.36 8.51 -1.58
CA ASN A 141 25.13 9.63 -2.48
C ASN A 141 24.55 10.88 -1.80
N LEU A 142 23.78 10.72 -0.72
CA LEU A 142 23.29 11.84 0.10
C LEU A 142 24.31 12.28 1.16
N GLN A 143 25.01 11.34 1.79
CA GLN A 143 26.06 11.61 2.79
C GLN A 143 27.15 12.54 2.23
N GLU A 144 27.63 12.30 1.02
CA GLU A 144 28.77 13.05 0.47
C GLU A 144 28.39 14.49 0.07
N ARG A 145 27.10 14.73 -0.17
CA ARG A 145 26.50 16.03 -0.52
C ARG A 145 26.14 16.85 0.72
N ALA A 146 25.42 16.23 1.66
CA ALA A 146 24.84 16.90 2.84
C ALA A 146 25.35 16.36 4.19
N GLY A 147 26.53 15.73 4.22
CA GLY A 147 27.20 15.27 5.44
C GLY A 147 26.62 14.01 6.11
N GLY A 148 25.38 13.62 5.81
CA GLY A 148 24.73 12.41 6.36
C GLY A 148 23.27 12.26 5.94
N VAL A 149 22.55 11.31 6.55
CA VAL A 149 21.11 11.07 6.31
C VAL A 149 20.35 10.79 7.61
N ASN A 150 19.18 11.39 7.78
CA ASN A 150 18.21 11.06 8.83
C ASN A 150 17.19 10.02 8.34
N ILE A 151 16.87 9.02 9.18
CA ILE A 151 15.86 8.00 8.90
C ILE A 151 14.95 7.80 10.11
N ARG A 152 13.64 7.88 9.91
CA ARG A 152 12.61 7.48 10.88
C ARG A 152 12.19 6.03 10.62
N ILE A 153 12.08 5.23 11.67
CA ILE A 153 11.39 3.92 11.66
C ILE A 153 10.11 4.08 12.49
N GLY A 154 8.95 4.02 11.84
CA GLY A 154 7.67 4.34 12.45
C GLY A 154 6.49 4.02 11.53
N GLY A 155 5.63 5.01 11.30
CA GLY A 155 4.39 4.85 10.53
C GLY A 155 3.27 4.22 11.37
N ASN A 156 2.14 3.93 10.72
CA ASN A 156 0.95 3.41 11.40
C ASN A 156 1.18 2.04 12.07
N THR A 157 2.19 1.28 11.65
CA THR A 157 2.54 -0.01 12.26
C THR A 157 3.31 0.10 13.58
N GLN A 158 3.86 1.27 13.93
CA GLN A 158 4.55 1.46 15.21
C GLN A 158 3.63 1.18 16.39
N GLU A 159 2.34 1.54 16.27
CA GLU A 159 1.40 1.60 17.38
C GLU A 159 1.20 0.25 18.05
N PHE A 160 1.19 -0.80 17.24
CA PHE A 160 0.97 -2.17 17.68
C PHE A 160 2.28 -2.97 17.81
N ALA A 161 3.44 -2.39 17.51
CA ALA A 161 4.70 -3.13 17.37
C ALA A 161 5.16 -3.84 18.66
N VAL A 162 5.38 -5.16 18.59
CA VAL A 162 5.78 -6.05 19.70
C VAL A 162 7.21 -6.56 19.46
N MET A 163 8.10 -6.47 20.46
CA MET A 163 9.35 -7.21 20.42
C MET A 163 9.10 -8.68 20.72
N VAL A 164 9.71 -9.58 19.94
CA VAL A 164 9.71 -11.03 20.19
C VAL A 164 11.12 -11.60 20.09
N ASP A 165 11.33 -12.74 20.75
CA ASP A 165 12.59 -13.49 20.68
C ASP A 165 12.86 -14.04 19.27
N GLN A 166 14.14 -14.16 18.93
CA GLN A 166 14.60 -14.60 17.60
C GLN A 166 14.19 -16.04 17.25
N ASP A 167 13.96 -16.89 18.26
CA ASP A 167 13.50 -18.28 18.12
C ASP A 167 11.97 -18.42 18.38
N SER A 168 11.21 -17.32 18.39
CA SER A 168 9.76 -17.35 18.60
C SER A 168 9.02 -18.02 17.43
N ASP A 169 8.16 -19.00 17.72
CA ASP A 169 7.27 -19.64 16.73
C ASP A 169 6.28 -18.67 16.03
N LEU A 170 6.15 -17.44 16.55
CA LEU A 170 5.40 -16.35 15.91
C LEU A 170 6.11 -15.76 14.67
N LEU A 171 7.38 -16.09 14.48
CA LEU A 171 8.20 -15.71 13.33
C LEU A 171 8.62 -16.96 12.54
N LEU A 172 8.77 -16.80 11.22
CA LEU A 172 9.52 -17.79 10.45
C LEU A 172 10.99 -17.76 10.92
N PRO A 173 11.66 -18.92 11.07
CA PRO A 173 13.04 -18.96 11.57
C PRO A 173 13.97 -17.98 10.83
N TYR A 174 14.82 -17.30 11.61
CA TYR A 174 15.78 -16.29 11.14
C TYR A 174 15.15 -15.05 10.47
N HIS A 175 13.87 -14.75 10.71
CA HIS A 175 13.26 -13.49 10.28
C HIS A 175 13.39 -12.41 11.36
N THR A 176 13.92 -11.24 10.99
CA THR A 176 13.97 -10.06 11.88
C THR A 176 12.59 -9.43 12.15
N PHE A 177 11.62 -9.68 11.27
CA PHE A 177 10.26 -9.12 11.38
C PHE A 177 9.17 -10.07 10.90
N GLY A 178 8.00 -9.95 11.51
CA GLY A 178 6.75 -10.59 11.11
C GLY A 178 5.56 -9.61 11.09
N LYS A 179 4.45 -10.05 10.51
CA LYS A 179 3.18 -9.33 10.49
C LYS A 179 2.09 -10.26 11.01
N THR A 180 1.50 -9.94 12.16
CA THR A 180 0.35 -10.68 12.73
C THR A 180 -0.92 -9.85 12.62
N LEU A 181 -2.09 -10.49 12.53
CA LEU A 181 -3.36 -9.76 12.50
C LEU A 181 -3.54 -8.99 13.82
N SER A 182 -3.67 -7.67 13.73
CA SER A 182 -3.83 -6.74 14.87
C SER A 182 -5.21 -6.81 15.53
N GLY A 183 -6.13 -7.63 15.01
CA GLY A 183 -7.52 -7.71 15.46
C GLY A 183 -8.39 -6.50 15.07
N SER A 184 -7.82 -5.46 14.45
CA SER A 184 -8.56 -4.25 14.10
C SER A 184 -9.46 -4.43 12.86
N THR A 185 -10.71 -3.99 12.97
CA THR A 185 -11.77 -4.14 11.96
C THR A 185 -11.87 -2.93 11.02
N GLN A 186 -10.73 -2.39 10.57
CA GLN A 186 -10.59 -1.00 10.14
C GLN A 186 -10.14 -0.79 8.69
N THR A 187 -10.28 0.45 8.19
CA THR A 187 -9.93 0.84 6.81
C THR A 187 -8.44 0.73 6.50
N THR A 188 -7.59 0.98 7.49
CA THR A 188 -6.17 0.65 7.47
C THR A 188 -6.00 -0.73 8.10
N LEU A 189 -6.01 -1.79 7.28
CA LEU A 189 -5.77 -3.19 7.70
C LEU A 189 -4.30 -3.41 8.03
N THR A 190 -3.83 -2.67 9.03
CA THR A 190 -2.44 -2.58 9.47
C THR A 190 -2.15 -3.70 10.46
N PRO A 191 -1.39 -4.74 10.08
CA PRO A 191 -1.05 -5.83 10.99
C PRO A 191 -0.09 -5.34 12.09
N ALA A 192 -0.17 -5.96 13.26
CA ALA A 192 0.81 -5.75 14.30
C ALA A 192 2.19 -6.24 13.81
N VAL A 193 3.22 -5.42 14.00
CA VAL A 193 4.59 -5.78 13.62
C VAL A 193 5.25 -6.49 14.78
N LEU A 194 5.69 -7.72 14.51
CA LEU A 194 6.64 -8.40 15.37
C LEU A 194 8.05 -8.03 14.90
N TYR A 195 8.95 -7.65 15.82
CA TYR A 195 10.34 -7.33 15.50
C TYR A 195 11.31 -7.99 16.50
N THR A 196 12.50 -8.38 16.03
CA THR A 196 13.57 -8.93 16.87
C THR A 196 14.61 -7.85 17.21
N ILE A 197 15.59 -8.24 18.04
CA ILE A 197 16.78 -7.42 18.33
C ILE A 197 17.60 -7.06 17.08
N ASP A 198 17.50 -7.82 16.00
CA ASP A 198 18.33 -7.61 14.81
C ASP A 198 17.95 -6.34 14.04
N MET A 199 16.76 -5.75 14.28
CA MET A 199 16.39 -4.42 13.79
C MET A 199 17.44 -3.37 14.16
N PHE A 200 17.86 -3.37 15.42
CA PHE A 200 18.80 -2.39 15.96
C PHE A 200 20.23 -2.67 15.49
N TYR A 201 20.61 -3.95 15.32
CA TYR A 201 21.91 -4.30 14.76
C TYR A 201 22.02 -3.98 13.27
N ILE A 202 20.95 -4.14 12.49
CA ILE A 202 20.91 -3.68 11.08
C ILE A 202 21.07 -2.16 11.00
N ALA A 203 20.31 -1.40 11.81
CA ALA A 203 20.43 0.05 11.86
C ALA A 203 21.83 0.51 12.34
N SER A 204 22.41 -0.16 13.33
CA SER A 204 23.78 0.11 13.83
C SER A 204 24.86 -0.23 12.78
N ASN A 205 24.68 -1.32 12.01
CA ASN A 205 25.60 -1.72 10.95
C ASN A 205 25.50 -0.82 9.71
N ILE A 206 24.37 -0.14 9.49
CA ILE A 206 24.27 0.95 8.51
C ILE A 206 25.04 2.18 9.06
N SER A 207 24.79 2.56 10.33
CA SER A 207 25.46 3.71 10.98
C SER A 207 26.95 3.54 11.25
N SER A 208 27.52 2.33 11.13
CA SER A 208 28.96 2.09 11.22
C SER A 208 29.66 2.13 9.86
N LEU A 209 28.89 2.10 8.76
CA LEU A 209 29.38 2.25 7.39
C LEU A 209 29.16 3.67 6.84
N LEU A 210 28.12 4.36 7.31
CA LEU A 210 27.68 5.68 6.84
C LEU A 210 27.20 6.55 8.01
N ASN A 211 27.29 7.87 7.90
CA ASN A 211 26.72 8.83 8.86
C ASN A 211 25.19 8.89 8.73
N VAL A 212 24.54 7.82 9.17
CA VAL A 212 23.10 7.62 9.18
C VAL A 212 22.61 7.71 10.62
N LYS A 213 21.60 8.54 10.84
CA LYS A 213 21.01 8.82 12.14
C LYS A 213 19.54 8.44 12.16
N TRP A 214 19.08 7.92 13.30
CA TRP A 214 17.81 7.23 13.43
C TRP A 214 16.85 7.94 14.39
N PHE A 215 15.57 7.88 14.05
CA PHE A 215 14.46 8.11 14.96
C PHE A 215 13.58 6.86 15.03
N LEU A 216 13.05 6.54 16.22
CA LEU A 216 12.25 5.32 16.42
C LEU A 216 10.87 5.65 17.03
N GLY A 217 9.81 5.09 16.43
CA GLY A 217 8.46 5.10 16.99
C GLY A 217 8.34 4.26 18.25
N VAL A 218 7.90 4.87 19.36
CA VAL A 218 7.50 4.11 20.57
C VAL A 218 6.06 3.63 20.37
N PRO A 219 5.73 2.35 20.63
CA PRO A 219 4.35 1.86 20.53
C PRO A 219 3.44 2.57 21.53
N PHE A 220 2.39 3.25 21.05
CA PHE A 220 1.57 4.18 21.85
C PHE A 220 0.11 3.70 21.98
N ASN A 221 -0.23 2.50 21.51
CA ASN A 221 -1.59 1.96 21.60
C ASN A 221 -2.08 1.70 23.04
N ASP A 222 -1.19 1.23 23.93
CA ASP A 222 -1.46 0.89 25.33
C ASP A 222 -0.69 1.87 26.23
N THR A 223 -1.45 2.70 26.94
CA THR A 223 -0.97 3.79 27.80
C THR A 223 -0.97 3.43 29.29
N GLU A 224 -1.43 2.22 29.63
CA GLU A 224 -1.32 1.63 30.96
C GLU A 224 -0.02 0.80 31.05
N ASN A 225 0.36 0.09 29.98
CA ASN A 225 1.50 -0.84 29.94
C ASN A 225 2.52 -0.44 28.85
N TRP A 226 3.22 0.68 29.05
CA TRP A 226 4.19 1.22 28.08
C TRP A 226 5.27 0.21 27.63
N ARG A 227 5.29 -0.12 26.34
CA ARG A 227 6.18 -1.15 25.74
C ARG A 227 7.54 -0.56 25.33
N LEU A 228 8.39 -0.32 26.32
CA LEU A 228 9.60 0.50 26.19
C LEU A 228 10.85 -0.19 25.56
N ALA A 229 10.78 -1.45 25.14
CA ALA A 229 11.93 -2.21 24.60
C ALA A 229 12.65 -1.51 23.42
N ILE A 230 11.91 -0.75 22.59
CA ILE A 230 12.49 0.10 21.52
C ILE A 230 13.41 1.20 22.06
N ALA A 231 13.04 1.83 23.18
CA ALA A 231 13.86 2.87 23.81
C ALA A 231 15.09 2.25 24.49
N GLU A 232 14.92 1.16 25.23
CA GLU A 232 16.00 0.45 25.92
C GLU A 232 17.06 -0.08 24.93
N HIS A 233 16.62 -0.85 23.93
CA HIS A 233 17.54 -1.49 22.98
C HIS A 233 18.00 -0.55 21.87
N GLY A 234 17.17 0.43 21.50
CA GLY A 234 17.56 1.53 20.62
C GLY A 234 18.71 2.34 21.21
N GLN A 235 18.58 2.81 22.47
CA GLN A 235 19.68 3.55 23.11
C GLN A 235 20.91 2.67 23.36
N ARG A 236 20.73 1.41 23.79
CA ARG A 236 21.85 0.49 24.05
C ARG A 236 22.66 0.10 22.80
N ILE A 237 22.03 -0.04 21.63
CA ILE A 237 22.68 -0.56 20.41
C ILE A 237 23.05 0.56 19.42
N LEU A 238 22.23 1.61 19.29
CA LEU A 238 22.51 2.72 18.38
C LEU A 238 23.33 3.84 19.06
N GLY A 239 23.24 3.99 20.38
CA GLY A 239 23.92 5.06 21.12
C GLY A 239 23.61 6.43 20.52
N ASP A 240 24.66 7.18 20.17
CA ASP A 240 24.56 8.52 19.55
C ASP A 240 24.12 8.50 18.08
N ASN A 241 23.79 7.33 17.52
CA ASN A 241 23.09 7.21 16.25
C ASN A 241 21.56 7.23 16.39
N LEU A 242 21.02 7.07 17.60
CA LEU A 242 19.61 7.38 17.89
C LEU A 242 19.49 8.86 18.29
N LEU A 243 18.78 9.65 17.48
CA LEU A 243 18.52 11.07 17.77
C LEU A 243 17.32 11.24 18.69
N GLY A 244 16.23 10.50 18.47
CA GLY A 244 15.01 10.65 19.26
C GLY A 244 13.96 9.55 19.14
N LEU A 245 12.97 9.65 20.03
CA LEU A 245 11.90 8.67 20.27
C LEU A 245 10.53 9.34 20.05
N GLN A 246 9.76 8.87 19.08
CA GLN A 246 8.45 9.42 18.75
C GLN A 246 7.37 8.91 19.70
N ALA A 247 6.59 9.85 20.25
CA ALA A 247 5.46 9.60 21.14
C ALA A 247 4.13 9.65 20.35
N GLY A 248 3.80 8.55 19.66
CA GLY A 248 2.58 8.42 18.86
C GLY A 248 2.70 8.94 17.41
N ASN A 249 1.96 8.31 16.49
CA ASN A 249 1.89 8.61 15.05
C ASN A 249 0.46 9.01 14.71
N GLU A 250 0.26 10.21 14.16
CA GLU A 250 -1.06 10.73 13.78
C GLU A 250 -2.11 10.63 14.92
N PRO A 251 -1.83 11.10 16.16
CA PRO A 251 -2.75 10.94 17.29
C PRO A 251 -4.11 11.63 17.10
N ASP A 252 -4.19 12.65 16.23
CA ASP A 252 -5.45 13.29 15.81
C ASP A 252 -6.37 12.36 14.99
N LEU A 253 -5.87 11.21 14.53
CA LEU A 253 -6.64 10.16 13.88
C LEU A 253 -7.04 9.01 14.82
N TYR A 254 -6.58 8.97 16.07
CA TYR A 254 -6.82 7.84 16.98
C TYR A 254 -8.31 7.59 17.28
N GLU A 255 -9.15 8.62 17.38
CA GLU A 255 -10.60 8.41 17.54
C GLU A 255 -11.25 7.91 16.23
N ARG A 256 -10.81 8.43 15.07
CA ARG A 256 -11.30 8.02 13.74
C ARG A 256 -10.98 6.54 13.48
N PHE A 257 -9.77 6.13 13.78
CA PHE A 257 -9.28 4.74 13.68
C PHE A 257 -9.42 3.95 15.00
N LYS A 258 -10.28 4.39 15.94
CA LYS A 258 -10.64 3.63 17.16
C LYS A 258 -9.46 3.04 17.96
N HIS A 259 -8.28 3.65 17.87
CA HIS A 259 -7.15 3.42 18.79
C HIS A 259 -7.46 4.01 20.17
N ARG A 260 -8.40 4.97 20.23
CA ARG A 260 -9.00 5.52 21.44
C ARG A 260 -10.53 5.52 21.30
N GLN A 261 -11.22 5.43 22.44
CA GLN A 261 -12.67 5.69 22.49
C GLN A 261 -12.91 7.19 22.57
N GLY A 262 -13.97 7.67 21.91
CA GLY A 262 -14.28 9.10 21.86
C GLY A 262 -15.04 9.61 23.10
N PRO A 263 -14.92 10.90 23.45
CA PRO A 263 -14.08 11.90 22.79
C PRO A 263 -12.60 11.75 23.17
N TYR A 264 -11.69 11.95 22.21
CA TYR A 264 -10.25 12.02 22.43
C TYR A 264 -9.69 13.36 21.92
N THR A 265 -8.99 14.10 22.78
CA THR A 265 -8.62 15.50 22.53
C THR A 265 -7.10 15.73 22.54
N PRO A 266 -6.61 16.89 22.03
CA PRO A 266 -5.20 17.27 22.17
C PRO A 266 -4.69 17.26 23.61
N MET A 267 -5.55 17.55 24.60
CA MET A 267 -5.17 17.52 26.01
C MET A 267 -5.00 16.09 26.53
N ASP A 268 -5.85 15.15 26.10
CA ASP A 268 -5.73 13.73 26.46
C ASP A 268 -4.42 13.16 25.92
N TYR A 269 -4.14 13.40 24.64
CA TYR A 269 -2.83 13.07 24.03
C TYR A 269 -1.66 13.71 24.80
N SER A 270 -1.77 14.99 25.17
CA SER A 270 -0.74 15.69 25.96
C SER A 270 -0.48 15.02 27.32
N ASN A 271 -1.52 14.44 27.92
CA ASN A 271 -1.42 13.73 29.20
C ASN A 271 -0.90 12.29 29.04
N GLU A 272 -1.20 11.62 27.92
CA GLU A 272 -0.59 10.35 27.54
C GLU A 272 0.92 10.49 27.26
N VAL A 273 1.34 11.58 26.59
CA VAL A 273 2.76 11.93 26.43
C VAL A 273 3.44 12.12 27.79
N GLU A 274 2.79 12.78 28.74
CA GLU A 274 3.32 12.94 30.10
C GLU A 274 3.40 11.59 30.85
N SER A 275 2.45 10.68 30.64
CA SER A 275 2.48 9.31 31.16
C SER A 275 3.68 8.53 30.61
N LEU A 276 3.92 8.56 29.30
CA LEU A 276 5.08 7.95 28.65
C LEU A 276 6.39 8.52 29.20
N ILE A 277 6.49 9.84 29.34
CA ILE A 277 7.67 10.51 29.89
C ILE A 277 7.97 10.01 31.31
N ARG A 278 6.97 9.91 32.18
CA ARG A 278 7.12 9.39 33.56
C ARG A 278 7.54 7.92 33.57
N ALA A 279 6.98 7.09 32.70
CA ALA A 279 7.36 5.68 32.58
C ALA A 279 8.81 5.52 32.13
N VAL A 280 9.25 6.30 31.13
CA VAL A 280 10.65 6.35 30.67
C VAL A 280 11.58 6.87 31.76
N ASP A 281 11.18 7.88 32.54
CA ASP A 281 11.98 8.37 33.66
C ASP A 281 12.23 7.31 34.72
N SER A 282 11.20 6.52 35.06
CA SER A 282 11.30 5.42 36.04
C SER A 282 12.11 4.19 35.58
N ASN A 283 12.52 4.13 34.30
CA ASN A 283 13.25 2.99 33.74
C ASN A 283 14.75 3.29 33.56
N ASP A 284 15.59 2.73 34.43
CA ASP A 284 17.05 2.90 34.41
C ASP A 284 17.75 2.36 33.14
N ASN A 285 17.11 1.45 32.39
CA ASN A 285 17.66 0.93 31.11
C ASN A 285 17.63 1.99 29.99
N ILE A 286 16.98 3.13 30.20
CA ILE A 286 16.82 4.22 29.23
C ILE A 286 17.58 5.46 29.74
N PRO A 287 18.90 5.60 29.49
CA PRO A 287 19.71 6.67 30.07
C PRO A 287 19.43 8.07 29.51
N ARG A 288 19.11 8.21 28.22
CA ARG A 288 18.83 9.51 27.58
C ARG A 288 17.33 9.84 27.71
N LYS A 289 16.99 10.62 28.74
CA LYS A 289 15.61 10.99 29.11
C LYS A 289 15.00 12.15 28.31
N SER A 290 15.80 12.97 27.62
CA SER A 290 15.35 14.18 26.91
C SER A 290 15.58 14.10 25.40
N ILE A 291 14.97 13.10 24.76
CA ILE A 291 15.08 12.87 23.30
C ILE A 291 13.73 12.61 22.63
N PHE A 292 12.62 13.04 23.23
CA PHE A 292 11.27 12.78 22.69
C PHE A 292 10.95 13.59 21.44
N ILE A 293 9.99 13.12 20.64
CA ILE A 293 9.51 13.74 19.41
C ILE A 293 7.98 13.64 19.37
N GLY A 294 7.34 14.75 18.99
CA GLY A 294 5.88 14.89 18.88
C GLY A 294 5.49 16.34 18.52
N PRO A 295 4.20 16.64 18.28
CA PRO A 295 3.05 15.75 18.45
C PRO A 295 2.78 14.81 17.26
N SER A 296 3.46 14.97 16.13
CA SER A 296 3.35 14.05 14.98
C SER A 296 1.92 13.87 14.44
N ILE A 297 1.10 14.91 14.54
CA ILE A 297 -0.28 14.92 14.04
C ILE A 297 -0.35 14.92 12.51
N ALA A 298 -1.35 14.21 11.95
CA ALA A 298 -1.70 14.19 10.53
C ALA A 298 -2.23 15.53 10.00
N SER A 299 -2.61 16.45 10.90
CA SER A 299 -3.35 17.67 10.59
C SER A 299 -4.67 17.38 9.83
N LYS A 300 -5.42 16.37 10.28
CA LYS A 300 -6.71 15.93 9.69
C LYS A 300 -7.85 15.85 10.71
N GLY A 301 -7.54 15.66 12.00
CA GLY A 301 -8.48 15.75 13.12
C GLY A 301 -8.29 17.03 13.95
N TRP A 302 -7.04 17.45 14.16
CA TRP A 302 -6.65 18.65 14.92
C TRP A 302 -5.66 19.50 14.11
N SER A 303 -5.48 20.78 14.46
CA SER A 303 -4.32 21.57 13.99
C SER A 303 -3.14 21.47 14.96
N ALA A 304 -1.96 21.93 14.56
CA ALA A 304 -0.78 21.92 15.43
C ALA A 304 -0.95 22.89 16.60
N GLU A 305 -1.56 24.05 16.31
CA GLU A 305 -1.90 25.11 17.24
C GLU A 305 -2.82 24.61 18.36
N GLN A 306 -3.81 23.77 18.03
CA GLN A 306 -4.69 23.14 19.03
C GLN A 306 -3.95 22.19 19.98
N VAL A 307 -2.77 21.70 19.60
CA VAL A 307 -1.88 20.95 20.51
C VAL A 307 -0.97 21.92 21.28
N TRP A 308 -0.43 22.97 20.64
CA TRP A 308 0.37 23.99 21.33
C TRP A 308 -0.42 24.71 22.45
N GLU A 309 -1.71 24.97 22.21
CA GLU A 309 -2.67 25.58 23.16
C GLU A 309 -2.88 24.77 24.46
N THR A 310 -2.51 23.48 24.51
CA THR A 310 -2.51 22.68 25.76
C THR A 310 -1.32 23.01 26.68
N GLY A 311 -0.47 23.95 26.26
CA GLY A 311 0.84 24.23 26.87
C GLY A 311 1.93 23.24 26.44
N TYR A 312 1.70 22.42 25.41
CA TYR A 312 2.57 21.31 25.00
C TYR A 312 4.04 21.71 24.79
N ILE A 313 4.29 22.86 24.15
CA ILE A 313 5.66 23.36 23.91
C ILE A 313 6.37 23.64 25.25
N ASP A 314 5.77 24.42 26.14
CA ASP A 314 6.37 24.77 27.43
C ASP A 314 6.43 23.59 28.41
N ARG A 315 5.47 22.66 28.35
CA ARG A 315 5.48 21.41 29.15
C ARG A 315 6.64 20.49 28.77
N PHE A 316 7.01 20.41 27.49
CA PHE A 316 7.84 19.31 26.99
C PHE A 316 9.12 19.70 26.22
N LYS A 317 9.38 20.98 25.91
CA LYS A 317 10.60 21.42 25.19
C LYS A 317 11.92 20.90 25.78
N ASP A 318 12.03 20.85 27.11
CA ASP A 318 13.24 20.37 27.81
C ASP A 318 13.37 18.83 27.82
N ARG A 319 12.33 18.13 27.38
CA ARG A 319 12.26 16.67 27.19
C ARG A 319 12.38 16.26 25.73
N PHE A 320 12.16 17.18 24.80
CA PHE A 320 12.08 16.91 23.37
C PHE A 320 13.41 17.16 22.67
N TYR A 321 13.72 16.32 21.67
CA TYR A 321 14.78 16.58 20.68
C TYR A 321 14.29 17.62 19.66
N CYS A 322 13.13 17.38 19.06
CA CYS A 322 12.47 18.25 18.08
C CYS A 322 10.94 18.20 18.23
N PHE A 323 10.27 19.16 17.60
CA PHE A 323 8.82 19.13 17.38
C PHE A 323 8.50 18.59 15.98
N SER A 324 7.40 17.84 15.85
CA SER A 324 7.03 17.16 14.61
C SER A 324 5.58 17.38 14.18
N VAL A 325 5.38 17.49 12.88
CA VAL A 325 4.07 17.38 12.20
C VAL A 325 4.18 16.36 11.08
N GLU A 326 3.06 15.72 10.72
CA GLU A 326 2.98 14.72 9.65
C GLU A 326 1.87 15.14 8.68
N ASN A 327 2.13 15.24 7.37
CA ASN A 327 1.11 15.73 6.45
C ASN A 327 1.29 15.28 5.00
N TYR A 328 0.15 15.05 4.35
CA TYR A 328 0.04 14.82 2.91
C TYR A 328 -1.05 15.75 2.37
N PRO A 329 -0.83 16.45 1.23
CA PRO A 329 -1.81 17.40 0.69
C PRO A 329 -3.10 16.71 0.26
N TRP A 330 -2.98 15.49 -0.29
CA TRP A 330 -4.08 14.66 -0.76
C TRP A 330 -3.99 13.24 -0.17
N ASP A 331 -5.06 12.47 -0.32
CA ASP A 331 -5.09 11.04 -0.01
C ASP A 331 -5.63 10.24 -1.20
N ASN A 332 -5.18 9.00 -1.34
CA ASN A 332 -5.70 8.03 -2.30
C ASN A 332 -6.50 6.89 -1.62
N CYS A 333 -6.95 7.10 -0.37
CA CYS A 333 -7.49 6.03 0.47
C CYS A 333 -8.78 5.44 -0.11
N ALA A 334 -9.60 6.27 -0.77
CA ALA A 334 -10.83 5.87 -1.42
C ALA A 334 -10.61 4.79 -2.50
N ALA A 335 -9.61 4.95 -3.37
CA ALA A 335 -9.30 3.98 -4.42
C ALA A 335 -8.49 2.80 -3.89
N GLN A 336 -7.49 3.05 -3.04
CA GLN A 336 -6.58 2.01 -2.54
C GLN A 336 -7.29 0.97 -1.65
N PHE A 337 -8.27 1.41 -0.85
CA PHE A 337 -8.98 0.55 0.12
C PHE A 337 -10.48 0.38 -0.17
N ASN A 338 -10.97 0.90 -1.30
CA ASN A 338 -12.38 0.81 -1.73
C ASN A 338 -13.38 1.19 -0.61
N THR A 339 -13.15 2.35 0.04
CA THR A 339 -13.86 2.75 1.26
C THR A 339 -15.30 3.23 1.05
N GLY A 340 -15.75 3.31 -0.21
CA GLY A 340 -17.05 3.88 -0.58
C GLY A 340 -17.08 5.41 -0.65
N ALA A 341 -15.98 6.09 -0.31
CA ALA A 341 -15.80 7.52 -0.59
C ALA A 341 -15.55 7.75 -2.10
N PRO A 342 -15.84 8.95 -2.63
CA PRO A 342 -15.53 9.29 -4.02
C PRO A 342 -14.03 9.13 -4.33
N HIS A 343 -13.71 8.56 -5.48
CA HIS A 343 -12.33 8.51 -5.98
C HIS A 343 -11.90 9.88 -6.49
N VAL A 344 -10.63 10.23 -6.27
CA VAL A 344 -10.02 11.42 -6.86
C VAL A 344 -9.67 11.10 -8.32
N ASP A 345 -10.17 11.90 -9.28
CA ASP A 345 -9.65 11.81 -10.64
C ASP A 345 -8.19 12.28 -10.65
N VAL A 346 -7.30 11.39 -11.07
CA VAL A 346 -5.86 11.60 -10.99
C VAL A 346 -5.33 12.49 -12.13
N GLN A 347 -6.03 12.53 -13.26
CA GLN A 347 -5.70 13.39 -14.40
C GLN A 347 -6.12 14.84 -14.14
N GLU A 348 -7.30 15.07 -13.55
CA GLU A 348 -7.73 16.39 -13.08
C GLU A 348 -6.91 16.88 -11.87
N ARG A 349 -6.39 15.96 -11.06
CA ARG A 349 -5.54 16.27 -9.90
C ARG A 349 -4.13 16.71 -10.27
N PHE A 350 -3.58 16.28 -11.41
CA PHE A 350 -2.17 16.48 -11.74
C PHE A 350 -1.70 17.96 -11.78
N PRO A 351 -2.46 18.94 -12.31
CA PRO A 351 -2.10 20.36 -12.25
C PRO A 351 -1.83 20.90 -10.84
N TYR A 352 -2.36 20.28 -9.78
CA TYR A 352 -2.11 20.70 -8.39
C TYR A 352 -0.62 20.69 -8.05
N TYR A 353 0.13 19.70 -8.55
CA TYR A 353 1.55 19.49 -8.25
C TYR A 353 2.49 20.31 -9.15
N LEU A 354 1.94 21.07 -10.10
CA LEU A 354 2.69 21.87 -11.08
C LEU A 354 2.40 23.37 -10.89
N ASN A 355 2.17 23.76 -9.63
CA ASN A 355 1.76 25.08 -9.22
C ASN A 355 2.27 25.35 -7.78
N HIS A 356 3.12 26.35 -7.64
CA HIS A 356 3.78 26.75 -6.40
C HIS A 356 2.83 27.41 -5.37
N HIS A 357 1.76 28.08 -5.81
CA HIS A 357 0.77 28.68 -4.88
C HIS A 357 0.05 27.60 -4.06
N ASN A 358 -0.22 26.44 -4.65
CA ASN A 358 -0.74 25.27 -3.91
C ASN A 358 0.22 24.78 -2.79
N LEU A 359 1.54 24.96 -2.98
CA LEU A 359 2.55 24.63 -1.97
C LEU A 359 2.64 25.71 -0.88
N LEU A 360 2.51 26.99 -1.25
CA LEU A 360 2.39 28.09 -0.29
C LEU A 360 1.19 27.93 0.64
N ASP A 361 0.02 27.56 0.13
CA ASP A 361 -1.14 27.22 0.95
C ASP A 361 -0.89 25.97 1.83
N HIS A 362 -0.15 24.98 1.30
CA HIS A 362 0.12 23.72 2.00
C HIS A 362 1.15 23.85 3.13
N VAL A 363 2.19 24.67 2.95
CA VAL A 363 3.26 24.86 3.95
C VAL A 363 3.02 26.08 4.83
N GLY A 364 2.51 27.17 4.27
CA GLY A 364 2.34 28.46 4.96
C GLY A 364 1.42 28.41 6.18
N LYS A 365 0.49 27.45 6.26
CA LYS A 365 -0.27 27.17 7.49
C LYS A 365 0.60 26.86 8.72
N TYR A 366 1.83 26.39 8.52
CA TYR A 366 2.78 26.11 9.60
C TYR A 366 3.69 27.30 9.96
N ALA A 367 3.58 28.46 9.28
CA ALA A 367 4.45 29.61 9.53
C ALA A 367 4.36 30.10 10.99
N TYR A 368 3.14 30.25 11.52
CA TYR A 368 2.93 30.59 12.93
C TYR A 368 3.46 29.51 13.88
N SER A 369 3.22 28.23 13.56
CA SER A 369 3.79 27.10 14.31
C SER A 369 5.32 27.13 14.35
N SER A 370 6.01 27.50 13.27
CA SER A 370 7.48 27.55 13.25
C SER A 370 8.03 28.80 13.96
N GLU A 371 7.36 29.95 13.86
CA GLU A 371 7.67 31.14 14.67
C GLU A 371 7.57 30.90 16.18
N LEU A 372 6.61 30.08 16.64
CA LEU A 372 6.52 29.65 18.04
C LEU A 372 7.67 28.71 18.47
N ILE A 373 8.18 27.88 17.55
CA ILE A 373 9.18 26.86 17.85
C ILE A 373 10.61 27.41 17.80
N VAL A 374 10.94 28.31 16.87
CA VAL A 374 12.31 28.86 16.72
C VAL A 374 12.91 29.40 18.03
N PRO A 375 12.19 30.16 18.89
CA PRO A 375 12.71 30.62 20.18
C PRO A 375 13.08 29.52 21.19
N THR A 376 12.62 28.28 20.99
CA THR A 376 12.99 27.14 21.85
C THR A 376 14.36 26.56 21.53
N GLY A 377 14.95 26.93 20.37
CA GLY A 377 16.17 26.31 19.85
C GLY A 377 15.99 24.85 19.41
N LYS A 378 14.75 24.35 19.32
CA LYS A 378 14.43 22.99 18.88
C LYS A 378 14.12 22.98 17.38
N PRO A 379 14.49 21.91 16.65
CA PRO A 379 14.06 21.74 15.27
C PRO A 379 12.54 21.58 15.16
N LEU A 380 11.94 22.14 14.11
CA LEU A 380 10.67 21.66 13.55
C LEU A 380 10.99 20.71 12.38
N ILE A 381 10.28 19.58 12.30
CA ILE A 381 10.46 18.55 11.26
C ILE A 381 9.10 18.11 10.68
N MET A 382 9.02 18.02 9.36
CA MET A 382 7.92 17.34 8.66
C MET A 382 8.22 15.83 8.69
N PHE A 383 7.78 15.19 9.77
CA PHE A 383 8.26 13.88 10.21
C PHE A 383 7.62 12.71 9.44
N GLU A 384 6.56 13.00 8.69
CA GLU A 384 6.14 12.22 7.55
C GLU A 384 5.48 13.09 6.49
N THR A 385 5.89 12.89 5.24
CA THR A 385 5.16 13.42 4.08
C THR A 385 5.48 12.62 2.82
N ASN A 386 4.60 12.73 1.83
CA ASN A 386 4.89 12.46 0.42
C ASN A 386 3.79 13.10 -0.43
N THR A 387 3.74 12.85 -1.74
CA THR A 387 2.76 13.48 -2.66
C THR A 387 1.30 13.30 -2.21
N ALA A 388 0.90 12.11 -1.75
CA ALA A 388 -0.44 11.84 -1.22
C ALA A 388 -0.41 10.59 -0.32
N SER A 389 -1.25 10.54 0.72
CA SER A 389 -1.29 9.41 1.66
C SER A 389 -1.97 8.18 1.05
N CYS A 390 -2.01 7.07 1.80
CA CYS A 390 -2.52 5.77 1.32
C CYS A 390 -1.81 5.26 0.06
N GLY A 391 -0.48 5.45 -0.01
CA GLY A 391 0.39 4.94 -1.06
C GLY A 391 0.63 5.87 -2.26
N GLY A 392 0.00 7.05 -2.31
CA GLY A 392 0.15 7.99 -3.42
C GLY A 392 -0.74 7.67 -4.63
N PHE A 393 -0.53 8.39 -5.73
CA PHE A 393 -1.32 8.29 -6.97
C PHE A 393 -0.48 7.70 -8.12
N ALA A 394 -1.06 6.76 -8.86
CA ALA A 394 -0.50 6.31 -10.15
C ALA A 394 -0.34 7.51 -11.10
N GLY A 395 0.72 7.52 -11.93
CA GLY A 395 0.94 8.61 -12.90
C GLY A 395 1.41 9.96 -12.33
N ILE A 396 1.04 10.35 -11.10
CA ILE A 396 1.61 11.53 -10.43
C ILE A 396 2.85 11.15 -9.61
N SER A 397 2.71 10.27 -8.63
CA SER A 397 3.71 10.11 -7.56
C SER A 397 5.08 9.58 -8.02
N GLY A 398 5.15 9.03 -9.23
CA GLY A 398 6.36 8.57 -9.89
C GLY A 398 6.70 9.35 -11.15
N SER A 399 6.25 10.59 -11.33
CA SER A 399 6.57 11.43 -12.49
C SER A 399 7.61 12.51 -12.19
N PHE A 400 8.15 13.15 -13.23
CA PHE A 400 9.04 14.29 -13.12
C PHE A 400 8.37 15.50 -12.45
N GLY A 401 7.06 15.67 -12.63
CA GLY A 401 6.26 16.68 -11.93
C GLY A 401 6.30 16.48 -10.41
N ALA A 402 6.25 15.24 -9.92
CA ALA A 402 6.46 14.95 -8.51
C ALA A 402 7.91 15.20 -8.05
N ALA A 403 8.91 15.02 -8.93
CA ALA A 403 10.31 15.34 -8.61
C ALA A 403 10.55 16.86 -8.46
N LEU A 404 9.97 17.67 -9.36
CA LEU A 404 9.97 19.14 -9.24
C LEU A 404 9.21 19.55 -7.98
N TRP A 405 7.99 19.02 -7.76
CA TRP A 405 7.15 19.34 -6.61
C TRP A 405 7.83 19.04 -5.26
N VAL A 406 8.49 17.89 -5.09
CA VAL A 406 9.22 17.58 -3.84
C VAL A 406 10.47 18.47 -3.64
N ALA A 407 11.08 18.96 -4.72
CA ALA A 407 12.18 19.92 -4.60
C ALA A 407 11.68 21.32 -4.17
N ASP A 408 10.60 21.80 -4.77
CA ASP A 408 9.93 23.06 -4.42
C ASP A 408 9.42 23.01 -2.97
N TYR A 409 8.67 21.95 -2.62
CA TYR A 409 8.14 21.70 -1.27
C TYR A 409 9.24 21.68 -0.19
N GLY A 410 10.38 21.04 -0.48
CA GLY A 410 11.50 21.00 0.46
C GLY A 410 12.11 22.38 0.70
N LEU A 411 12.37 23.15 -0.36
CA LEU A 411 12.91 24.51 -0.25
C LEU A 411 11.92 25.46 0.43
N LEU A 412 10.61 25.30 0.19
CA LEU A 412 9.57 26.08 0.83
C LEU A 412 9.44 25.76 2.32
N MET A 413 9.55 24.49 2.71
CA MET A 413 9.61 24.12 4.12
C MET A 413 10.86 24.70 4.81
N ALA A 414 12.03 24.68 4.15
CA ALA A 414 13.23 25.34 4.67
C ALA A 414 13.03 26.86 4.86
N HIS A 415 12.41 27.54 3.88
CA HIS A 415 12.01 28.95 4.01
C HIS A 415 11.10 29.20 5.23
N TYR A 416 10.11 28.35 5.48
CA TYR A 416 9.23 28.38 6.65
C TYR A 416 9.85 27.78 7.93
N ASN A 417 11.18 27.75 8.06
CA ASN A 417 11.94 27.33 9.24
C ASN A 417 11.75 25.85 9.67
N PHE A 418 11.33 24.97 8.77
CA PHE A 418 11.56 23.54 8.97
C PHE A 418 13.06 23.25 8.81
N THR A 419 13.57 22.32 9.60
CA THR A 419 14.97 21.86 9.49
C THR A 419 15.11 20.63 8.61
N HIS A 420 14.07 19.81 8.52
CA HIS A 420 14.07 18.54 7.79
C HIS A 420 12.66 18.15 7.35
N GLY A 421 12.57 17.32 6.32
CA GLY A 421 11.38 16.55 5.95
C GLY A 421 11.72 15.07 5.77
N MET A 422 10.74 14.18 6.00
CA MET A 422 10.90 12.73 5.88
C MET A 422 9.97 12.17 4.80
N LEU A 423 10.53 11.76 3.66
CA LEU A 423 9.73 11.13 2.59
C LEU A 423 9.35 9.70 2.99
N HIS A 424 8.05 9.39 3.01
CA HIS A 424 7.59 8.06 3.42
C HIS A 424 7.88 6.97 2.38
N VAL A 425 8.27 5.79 2.85
CA VAL A 425 8.60 4.57 2.10
C VAL A 425 7.61 3.46 2.44
N GLY A 426 6.52 3.36 1.68
CA GLY A 426 5.40 2.43 1.92
C GLY A 426 5.62 1.02 1.36
N GLY A 427 6.80 0.76 0.78
CA GLY A 427 7.13 -0.51 0.13
C GLY A 427 6.37 -0.72 -1.19
N GLN A 428 6.40 -1.94 -1.72
CA GLN A 428 6.01 -2.24 -3.11
C GLN A 428 4.56 -1.85 -3.51
N ASN A 429 3.68 -1.61 -2.54
CA ASN A 429 2.28 -1.20 -2.74
C ASN A 429 2.05 0.32 -2.73
N ALA A 430 3.12 1.14 -2.67
CA ALA A 430 3.07 2.59 -2.82
C ALA A 430 3.71 3.06 -4.14
N PHE A 431 3.13 4.08 -4.76
CA PHE A 431 3.59 4.75 -5.98
C PHE A 431 4.66 5.81 -5.72
N TYR A 432 4.76 6.32 -4.49
CA TYR A 432 5.54 7.51 -4.13
C TYR A 432 6.96 7.26 -3.62
N ASN A 433 7.42 6.01 -3.63
CA ASN A 433 8.65 5.64 -2.91
C ASN A 433 9.89 6.29 -3.55
N PRO A 434 10.78 6.92 -2.77
CA PRO A 434 12.12 7.30 -3.25
C PRO A 434 12.91 6.10 -3.79
N PHE A 435 12.76 4.91 -3.20
CA PHE A 435 13.38 3.67 -3.65
C PHE A 435 12.52 2.46 -3.29
N THR A 436 12.58 1.40 -4.10
CA THR A 436 11.89 0.13 -3.84
C THR A 436 12.75 -1.06 -4.24
N ALA A 437 12.93 -2.01 -3.32
CA ALA A 437 13.57 -3.28 -3.60
C ALA A 437 12.66 -4.23 -4.40
N PRO A 438 13.22 -5.09 -5.28
CA PRO A 438 12.44 -5.97 -6.17
C PRO A 438 11.52 -6.94 -5.41
N PRO A 439 10.42 -7.42 -6.03
CA PRO A 439 9.56 -8.45 -5.45
C PRO A 439 10.36 -9.67 -4.98
N THR A 440 9.96 -10.31 -3.86
CA THR A 440 10.77 -11.38 -3.25
C THR A 440 10.92 -12.62 -4.15
N ASN A 441 10.01 -12.82 -5.12
CA ASN A 441 10.10 -13.84 -6.16
C ASN A 441 10.94 -13.41 -7.40
N GLN A 442 11.38 -12.15 -7.46
CA GLN A 442 12.16 -11.56 -8.55
C GLN A 442 13.55 -11.09 -8.13
N SER A 443 13.85 -10.99 -6.83
CA SER A 443 15.12 -10.49 -6.28
C SER A 443 16.39 -11.26 -6.71
N GLN A 444 16.23 -12.45 -7.29
CA GLN A 444 17.31 -13.21 -7.91
C GLN A 444 17.64 -12.78 -9.35
N PHE A 445 16.80 -11.98 -10.00
CA PHE A 445 16.88 -11.64 -11.43
C PHE A 445 16.87 -10.12 -11.67
N ASN A 446 16.09 -9.40 -10.86
CA ASN A 446 15.92 -7.95 -10.93
C ASN A 446 16.70 -7.23 -9.81
N GLN A 447 17.11 -6.00 -10.10
CA GLN A 447 17.68 -5.06 -9.12
C GLN A 447 16.59 -4.13 -8.57
N TRP A 448 16.97 -3.01 -7.96
CA TRP A 448 16.02 -2.06 -7.35
C TRP A 448 15.39 -1.12 -8.39
N THR A 449 14.36 -0.39 -7.96
CA THR A 449 13.82 0.79 -8.63
C THR A 449 14.08 2.01 -7.75
N VAL A 450 14.51 3.12 -8.34
CA VAL A 450 14.45 4.46 -7.72
C VAL A 450 13.24 5.18 -8.28
N GLY A 451 12.48 5.84 -7.40
CA GLY A 451 11.35 6.68 -7.77
C GLY A 451 11.74 8.15 -7.87
N SER A 452 10.94 8.91 -8.62
CA SER A 452 11.25 10.27 -9.07
C SER A 452 11.60 11.25 -7.94
N VAL A 453 10.94 11.13 -6.79
CA VAL A 453 11.16 11.98 -5.60
C VAL A 453 12.54 11.83 -4.96
N TYR A 454 13.32 10.78 -5.30
CA TYR A 454 14.72 10.66 -4.86
C TYR A 454 15.65 11.64 -5.57
N TYR A 455 15.37 12.01 -6.82
CA TYR A 455 16.16 13.05 -7.49
C TYR A 455 16.04 14.40 -6.74
N SER A 456 14.87 14.67 -6.15
CA SER A 456 14.61 15.83 -5.30
C SER A 456 15.43 15.85 -4.00
N THR A 457 15.71 14.68 -3.41
CA THR A 457 16.56 14.61 -2.21
C THR A 457 18.03 14.92 -2.55
N ILE A 458 18.49 14.47 -3.72
CA ILE A 458 19.81 14.84 -4.26
C ILE A 458 19.89 16.34 -4.55
N VAL A 459 18.87 16.94 -5.19
CA VAL A 459 18.85 18.40 -5.43
C VAL A 459 18.96 19.20 -4.13
N LEU A 460 18.17 18.88 -3.10
CA LEU A 460 18.28 19.60 -1.82
C LEU A 460 19.61 19.33 -1.09
N ALA A 461 20.17 18.14 -1.21
CA ALA A 461 21.47 17.82 -0.62
C ALA A 461 22.62 18.63 -1.24
N GLU A 462 22.55 18.98 -2.53
CA GLU A 462 23.52 19.90 -3.15
C GLU A 462 23.18 21.38 -2.90
N ALA A 463 21.89 21.73 -2.88
CA ALA A 463 21.42 23.11 -2.72
C ALA A 463 21.63 23.66 -1.29
N LEU A 464 21.45 22.84 -0.26
CA LEU A 464 21.68 23.21 1.15
C LEU A 464 23.06 22.76 1.67
N GLY A 465 23.71 21.84 0.96
CA GLY A 465 25.08 21.41 1.23
C GLY A 465 25.29 20.81 2.62
N LYS A 466 26.53 20.95 3.10
CA LYS A 466 27.06 20.33 4.34
C LYS A 466 27.65 21.34 5.33
N THR A 467 27.50 22.64 5.09
CA THR A 467 28.14 23.70 5.88
C THR A 467 27.45 24.00 7.21
N ASN A 468 26.17 23.60 7.37
CA ASN A 468 25.28 23.98 8.47
C ASN A 468 25.00 25.50 8.56
N THR A 469 25.17 26.23 7.44
CA THR A 469 24.97 27.69 7.38
C THR A 469 24.00 28.14 6.29
N ALA A 470 23.48 27.21 5.48
CA ALA A 470 22.57 27.52 4.38
C ALA A 470 21.22 28.06 4.88
N ARG A 471 20.82 29.23 4.40
CA ARG A 471 19.55 29.90 4.72
C ARG A 471 18.78 30.17 3.43
N VAL A 472 17.49 29.87 3.43
CA VAL A 472 16.63 29.88 2.22
C VAL A 472 15.62 31.01 2.28
N THR A 473 15.40 31.66 1.14
CA THR A 473 14.19 32.48 0.92
C THR A 473 13.56 32.15 -0.42
N ASP A 474 12.24 32.02 -0.43
CA ASP A 474 11.42 32.15 -1.64
C ASP A 474 11.54 33.60 -2.16
N LEU A 475 11.53 33.76 -3.48
CA LEU A 475 11.72 35.02 -4.18
C LEU A 475 10.44 35.57 -4.83
N ARG A 476 9.33 34.82 -4.84
CA ARG A 476 8.06 35.18 -5.53
C ARG A 476 8.30 35.68 -6.97
N SER A 477 9.19 34.98 -7.67
CA SER A 477 9.75 35.39 -8.96
C SER A 477 8.71 35.52 -10.08
N ASN A 478 9.12 36.19 -11.16
CA ASN A 478 8.31 36.37 -12.38
C ASN A 478 6.94 37.04 -12.12
N GLY A 479 6.87 37.91 -11.11
CA GLY A 479 5.62 38.56 -10.69
C GLY A 479 4.69 37.62 -9.92
N ASP A 480 5.25 36.84 -8.98
CA ASP A 480 4.56 35.82 -8.20
C ASP A 480 3.87 34.75 -9.07
N ASN A 481 4.61 34.22 -10.07
CA ASN A 481 4.05 33.28 -11.03
C ASN A 481 4.14 31.82 -10.52
N PRO A 482 3.01 31.08 -10.41
CA PRO A 482 3.00 29.75 -9.79
C PRO A 482 3.72 28.67 -10.59
N TYR A 483 4.05 28.92 -11.87
CA TYR A 483 4.73 27.94 -12.73
C TYR A 483 6.26 28.13 -12.76
N THR A 484 6.77 29.23 -12.20
CA THR A 484 8.20 29.61 -12.30
C THR A 484 8.76 30.17 -10.98
N PRO A 485 8.64 29.43 -9.85
CA PRO A 485 9.21 29.85 -8.57
C PRO A 485 10.74 29.82 -8.60
N ALA A 486 11.35 30.56 -7.68
CA ALA A 486 12.79 30.64 -7.51
C ALA A 486 13.14 30.88 -6.04
N TYR A 487 14.31 30.38 -5.64
CA TYR A 487 14.83 30.48 -4.29
C TYR A 487 16.26 31.03 -4.30
N ALA A 488 16.59 31.89 -3.35
CA ALA A 488 17.97 32.27 -3.06
C ALA A 488 18.44 31.56 -1.79
N ILE A 489 19.68 31.07 -1.82
CA ILE A 489 20.31 30.35 -0.72
C ILE A 489 21.60 31.07 -0.35
N TYR A 490 21.67 31.50 0.90
CA TYR A 490 22.81 32.21 1.49
C TYR A 490 23.57 31.23 2.38
N GLU A 491 24.85 30.99 2.10
CA GLU A 491 25.74 30.19 2.95
C GLU A 491 26.77 31.12 3.60
N ASN A 492 27.04 30.94 4.89
CA ASN A 492 27.83 31.88 5.71
C ASN A 492 27.36 33.34 5.58
N ASP A 493 26.03 33.54 5.50
CA ASP A 493 25.35 34.82 5.26
C ASP A 493 25.72 35.54 3.94
N VAL A 494 26.29 34.84 2.94
CA VAL A 494 26.57 35.35 1.59
C VAL A 494 25.80 34.54 0.55
N LEU A 495 25.26 35.20 -0.48
CA LEU A 495 24.55 34.54 -1.60
C LEU A 495 25.47 33.52 -2.27
N ASN A 496 25.12 32.23 -2.19
CA ASN A 496 25.93 31.13 -2.68
C ASN A 496 25.25 30.36 -3.82
N LYS A 497 23.95 30.06 -3.68
CA LYS A 497 23.16 29.32 -4.67
C LYS A 497 21.83 30.01 -4.99
N VAL A 498 21.34 29.79 -6.21
CA VAL A 498 19.97 30.14 -6.63
C VAL A 498 19.34 28.92 -7.29
N VAL A 499 18.10 28.61 -6.92
CA VAL A 499 17.31 27.52 -7.54
C VAL A 499 16.22 28.14 -8.38
N LEU A 500 16.09 27.70 -9.63
CA LEU A 500 15.09 28.20 -10.59
C LEU A 500 14.25 27.03 -11.10
N PHE A 501 12.93 27.18 -11.15
CA PHE A 501 11.99 26.15 -11.59
C PHE A 501 11.25 26.56 -12.85
N ASN A 502 10.84 25.57 -13.65
CA ASN A 502 9.89 25.72 -14.74
C ASN A 502 8.96 24.49 -14.76
N TYR A 503 7.72 24.69 -14.31
CA TYR A 503 6.68 23.64 -14.25
C TYR A 503 5.93 23.43 -15.59
N ILE A 504 6.17 24.26 -16.61
CA ILE A 504 5.50 24.16 -17.91
C ILE A 504 6.07 22.98 -18.69
N ASP A 505 5.21 22.14 -19.27
CA ASP A 505 5.63 21.07 -20.20
C ASP A 505 5.56 21.57 -21.64
N ASP A 506 6.71 21.85 -22.26
CA ASP A 506 6.81 22.38 -23.63
C ASP A 506 8.13 21.98 -24.34
N LEU A 507 8.81 20.91 -23.89
CA LEU A 507 10.20 20.66 -24.31
C LEU A 507 10.32 20.36 -25.81
N GLN A 508 9.24 19.91 -26.43
CA GLN A 508 9.14 19.62 -27.86
C GLN A 508 9.21 20.87 -28.73
N THR A 509 8.78 22.03 -28.24
CA THR A 509 8.87 23.31 -28.95
C THR A 509 9.95 24.23 -28.38
N GLY A 510 10.22 24.11 -27.07
CA GLY A 510 11.14 24.94 -26.31
C GLY A 510 10.67 26.38 -26.10
N THR A 511 9.47 26.77 -26.54
CA THR A 511 9.03 28.17 -26.54
C THR A 511 8.81 28.76 -25.15
N ASN A 512 8.48 27.93 -24.17
CA ASN A 512 8.31 28.30 -22.76
C ASN A 512 9.60 28.10 -21.92
N THR A 513 10.76 27.90 -22.55
CA THR A 513 12.07 27.96 -21.87
C THR A 513 12.25 29.36 -21.28
N ILE A 514 12.41 29.46 -19.96
CA ILE A 514 12.58 30.74 -19.29
C ILE A 514 14.04 31.18 -19.28
N ARG A 515 14.29 32.48 -19.31
CA ARG A 515 15.62 33.11 -19.29
C ARG A 515 15.65 34.12 -18.14
N VAL A 516 16.25 33.70 -17.05
CA VAL A 516 16.27 34.43 -15.78
C VAL A 516 17.55 35.23 -15.70
N SER A 517 17.43 36.57 -15.76
CA SER A 517 18.55 37.47 -15.51
C SER A 517 18.69 37.72 -14.01
N ILE A 518 19.63 37.03 -13.37
CA ILE A 518 19.93 37.20 -11.94
C ILE A 518 20.87 38.40 -11.81
N ASN A 519 20.36 39.51 -11.30
CA ASN A 519 21.12 40.72 -10.98
C ASN A 519 21.61 40.66 -9.52
N VAL A 520 22.93 40.78 -9.33
CA VAL A 520 23.55 40.86 -7.99
C VAL A 520 24.56 42.00 -8.01
N PRO A 521 24.18 43.23 -7.61
CA PRO A 521 25.02 44.44 -7.74
C PRO A 521 26.40 44.27 -7.07
N ASN A 522 27.48 44.28 -7.88
CA ASN A 522 28.86 43.98 -7.43
C ASN A 522 29.04 42.58 -6.77
N GLY A 523 28.10 41.67 -6.97
CA GLY A 523 28.09 40.31 -6.40
C GLY A 523 28.33 39.18 -7.40
N VAL A 524 28.11 39.40 -8.69
CA VAL A 524 28.30 38.35 -9.71
C VAL A 524 29.79 37.93 -9.85
N PRO A 525 30.11 36.63 -10.03
CA PRO A 525 31.50 36.19 -10.11
C PRO A 525 32.11 36.52 -11.48
N ALA A 526 33.37 36.94 -11.49
CA ALA A 526 34.09 37.27 -12.73
C ALA A 526 34.37 36.05 -13.64
N ALA A 527 34.26 34.83 -13.09
CA ALA A 527 34.39 33.58 -13.84
C ALA A 527 33.07 33.14 -14.52
N GLY A 528 31.95 33.81 -14.23
CA GLY A 528 30.61 33.27 -14.48
C GLY A 528 30.06 32.48 -13.29
N VAL A 529 28.89 31.85 -13.48
CA VAL A 529 28.29 30.90 -12.54
C VAL A 529 28.27 29.50 -13.16
N LYS A 530 28.24 28.46 -12.33
CA LYS A 530 28.07 27.08 -12.79
C LYS A 530 26.63 26.61 -12.54
N VAL A 531 26.09 25.77 -13.41
CA VAL A 531 24.69 25.32 -13.34
C VAL A 531 24.58 23.80 -13.51
N LYS A 532 23.86 23.15 -12.59
CA LYS A 532 23.37 21.78 -12.72
C LYS A 532 21.87 21.79 -13.02
N TYR A 533 21.42 20.86 -13.86
CA TYR A 533 20.02 20.74 -14.28
C TYR A 533 19.39 19.45 -13.79
N LEU A 534 18.18 19.55 -13.23
CA LEU A 534 17.24 18.44 -13.06
C LEU A 534 16.29 18.50 -14.26
N HIS A 535 16.25 17.44 -15.06
CA HIS A 535 15.65 17.46 -16.39
C HIS A 535 14.91 16.16 -16.75
N SER A 536 13.83 16.29 -17.53
CA SER A 536 13.13 15.19 -18.20
C SER A 536 12.38 15.70 -19.43
N HIS A 537 11.90 14.80 -20.29
CA HIS A 537 11.24 15.17 -21.55
C HIS A 537 9.78 15.63 -21.41
N SER A 538 9.22 15.52 -20.21
CA SER A 538 7.83 15.86 -19.88
C SER A 538 7.63 15.80 -18.35
N VAL A 539 6.69 16.57 -17.80
CA VAL A 539 6.30 16.47 -16.39
C VAL A 539 5.69 15.11 -16.05
N SER A 540 5.10 14.40 -17.02
CA SER A 540 4.54 13.07 -16.84
C SER A 540 5.58 11.95 -16.84
N SER A 541 6.77 12.21 -17.37
CA SER A 541 7.79 11.19 -17.62
C SER A 541 8.42 10.64 -16.35
N LYS A 542 8.92 9.40 -16.42
CA LYS A 542 9.75 8.78 -15.36
C LYS A 542 11.25 8.78 -15.68
N ASN A 543 11.64 9.25 -16.87
CA ASN A 543 13.03 9.25 -17.34
C ASN A 543 13.73 10.55 -16.91
N ILE A 544 14.35 10.53 -15.73
CA ILE A 544 14.90 11.73 -15.08
C ILE A 544 16.43 11.71 -15.10
N THR A 545 17.04 12.87 -15.35
CA THR A 545 18.48 13.09 -15.14
C THR A 545 18.74 14.24 -14.17
N TRP A 546 19.82 14.10 -13.39
CA TRP A 546 20.43 15.17 -12.60
C TRP A 546 21.85 15.40 -13.10
N ALA A 547 22.17 16.62 -13.53
CA ALA A 547 23.47 16.98 -14.09
C ALA A 547 23.95 15.97 -15.16
N GLY A 548 23.07 15.63 -16.12
CA GLY A 548 23.34 14.67 -17.19
C GLY A 548 23.31 13.18 -16.80
N GLN A 549 23.26 12.86 -15.50
CA GLN A 549 23.36 11.49 -14.98
C GLN A 549 22.01 10.92 -14.52
N THR A 550 21.89 9.59 -14.53
CA THR A 550 20.68 8.87 -14.08
C THR A 550 21.03 7.66 -13.22
N LEU A 551 20.14 7.27 -12.31
CA LEU A 551 20.26 6.07 -11.48
C LEU A 551 19.84 4.78 -12.23
N GLY A 552 19.32 4.92 -13.46
CA GLY A 552 18.90 3.81 -14.31
C GLY A 552 17.38 3.53 -14.26
N PRO A 553 16.88 2.68 -15.17
CA PRO A 553 15.46 2.35 -15.23
C PRO A 553 15.02 1.43 -14.07
N ALA A 554 13.70 1.36 -13.86
CA ALA A 554 13.09 0.48 -12.88
C ALA A 554 13.59 -0.97 -13.00
N LEU A 555 13.79 -1.63 -11.85
CA LEU A 555 14.35 -2.98 -11.71
C LEU A 555 15.80 -3.17 -12.19
N HIS A 556 16.52 -2.08 -12.52
CA HIS A 556 17.92 -2.08 -12.97
C HIS A 556 18.83 -1.12 -12.16
N VAL A 557 18.41 -0.69 -10.97
CA VAL A 557 19.17 0.24 -10.12
C VAL A 557 20.00 -0.50 -9.07
N ASP A 558 21.30 -0.21 -9.01
CA ASP A 558 22.24 -0.68 -7.96
C ASP A 558 22.58 0.41 -6.90
N GLY A 559 21.92 1.56 -7.01
CA GLY A 559 22.06 2.73 -6.15
C GLY A 559 23.13 3.74 -6.58
N ARG A 560 23.81 3.53 -7.71
CA ARG A 560 24.87 4.42 -8.21
C ARG A 560 24.43 5.19 -9.46
N PHE A 561 24.87 6.45 -9.56
CA PHE A 561 24.67 7.27 -10.75
C PHE A 561 25.47 6.74 -11.94
N SER A 562 24.90 6.89 -13.13
CA SER A 562 25.44 6.47 -14.42
C SER A 562 25.29 7.57 -15.46
N GLY A 563 26.13 7.56 -16.50
CA GLY A 563 26.24 8.65 -17.47
C GLY A 563 27.33 9.67 -17.09
N THR A 564 27.54 10.65 -17.96
CA THR A 564 28.56 11.70 -17.78
C THR A 564 28.00 12.84 -16.92
N LEU A 565 28.79 13.33 -15.96
CA LEU A 565 28.47 14.54 -15.21
C LEU A 565 28.50 15.76 -16.15
N ASP A 566 27.39 16.50 -16.19
CA ASP A 566 27.17 17.68 -17.03
C ASP A 566 26.89 18.90 -16.16
N VAL A 567 27.89 19.79 -16.06
CA VAL A 567 27.83 21.07 -15.36
C VAL A 567 28.10 22.17 -16.38
N ARG A 568 27.21 23.16 -16.46
CA ARG A 568 27.28 24.22 -17.48
C ARG A 568 27.85 25.50 -16.90
N ASP A 569 28.91 25.99 -17.52
CA ASP A 569 29.43 27.33 -17.28
C ASP A 569 28.56 28.38 -17.98
N VAL A 570 28.08 29.37 -17.22
CA VAL A 570 27.25 30.48 -17.70
C VAL A 570 27.98 31.80 -17.42
N PRO A 571 28.42 32.54 -18.45
CA PRO A 571 29.17 33.78 -18.26
C PRO A 571 28.27 34.91 -17.73
N CYS A 572 28.78 35.68 -16.78
CA CYS A 572 28.09 36.85 -16.23
C CYS A 572 28.57 38.15 -16.89
N ASN A 573 27.65 39.07 -17.13
CA ASN A 573 27.93 40.44 -17.56
C ASN A 573 28.31 41.28 -16.33
N ALA A 574 29.61 41.43 -16.09
CA ALA A 574 30.15 42.18 -14.95
C ALA A 574 29.71 43.66 -14.96
N GLN A 575 29.60 44.30 -16.12
CA GLN A 575 29.20 45.70 -16.26
C GLN A 575 27.72 45.92 -15.88
N ALA A 576 26.85 44.97 -16.20
CA ALA A 576 25.44 44.98 -15.78
C ALA A 576 25.22 44.37 -14.38
N SER A 577 26.23 43.72 -13.81
CA SER A 577 26.12 42.85 -12.62
C SER A 577 25.03 41.77 -12.77
N THR A 578 24.92 41.14 -13.95
CA THR A 578 23.92 40.09 -14.23
C THR A 578 24.53 38.76 -14.70
N CYS A 579 23.90 37.66 -14.33
CA CYS A 579 24.09 36.34 -14.92
C CYS A 579 22.75 35.88 -15.51
N THR A 580 22.69 35.52 -16.80
CA THR A 580 21.44 35.08 -17.44
C THR A 580 21.45 33.56 -17.60
N VAL A 581 20.57 32.87 -16.87
CA VAL A 581 20.45 31.41 -16.87
C VAL A 581 19.16 31.00 -17.57
N GLU A 582 19.22 29.99 -18.43
CA GLU A 582 18.05 29.44 -19.13
C GLU A 582 17.55 28.19 -18.39
N VAL A 583 16.23 28.00 -18.25
CA VAL A 583 15.62 26.81 -17.62
C VAL A 583 14.61 26.17 -18.57
N PRO A 584 14.88 24.95 -19.08
CA PRO A 584 13.97 24.24 -19.98
C PRO A 584 12.57 24.05 -19.41
N ALA A 585 11.58 23.94 -20.30
CA ALA A 585 10.19 23.65 -19.95
C ALA A 585 9.86 22.18 -20.24
N PRO A 586 9.82 21.25 -19.26
CA PRO A 586 9.94 21.46 -17.82
C PRO A 586 11.38 21.25 -17.31
N GLY A 587 11.69 21.81 -16.14
CA GLY A 587 13.03 21.66 -15.58
C GLY A 587 13.27 22.42 -14.28
N LEU A 588 14.44 22.17 -13.69
CA LEU A 588 14.99 22.94 -12.57
C LEU A 588 16.49 23.17 -12.83
N ALA A 589 16.95 24.39 -12.51
CA ALA A 589 18.36 24.77 -12.54
C ALA A 589 18.85 25.13 -11.13
N LEU A 590 19.93 24.49 -10.69
CA LEU A 590 20.68 24.88 -9.49
C LEU A 590 21.93 25.64 -9.93
N VAL A 591 21.96 26.94 -9.61
CA VAL A 591 22.98 27.91 -10.02
C VAL A 591 23.93 28.16 -8.85
N PHE A 592 25.22 27.96 -9.07
CA PHE A 592 26.30 28.10 -8.09
C PHE A 592 27.10 29.38 -8.37
N PHE A 593 27.11 30.29 -7.38
CA PHE A 593 27.95 31.50 -7.39
C PHE A 593 29.38 31.21 -6.91
N ASP A 594 29.56 30.22 -6.05
CA ASP A 594 30.87 29.63 -5.79
C ASP A 594 31.16 28.55 -6.84
N THR A 595 32.06 28.85 -7.79
CA THR A 595 32.48 27.91 -8.83
C THR A 595 33.51 26.88 -8.34
N SER A 596 33.81 26.85 -7.04
CA SER A 596 34.75 25.93 -6.38
C SER A 596 34.13 25.02 -5.32
N ASP A 597 32.80 25.04 -5.15
CA ASP A 597 32.05 24.04 -4.36
C ASP A 597 32.38 22.62 -4.87
N ASP A 598 32.97 21.77 -4.01
CA ASP A 598 33.39 20.41 -4.38
C ASP A 598 32.24 19.50 -4.86
N VAL A 599 30.98 19.88 -4.64
CA VAL A 599 29.84 19.16 -5.23
C VAL A 599 29.76 19.31 -6.75
N LEU A 600 30.40 20.33 -7.34
CA LEU A 600 30.42 20.57 -8.79
C LEU A 600 31.15 19.47 -9.56
N ASP A 601 32.18 18.84 -8.97
CA ASP A 601 32.87 17.68 -9.54
C ASP A 601 32.24 16.33 -9.08
N LEU A 602 31.27 16.36 -8.16
CA LEU A 602 30.62 15.17 -7.61
C LEU A 602 29.45 14.69 -8.48
N GLY A 603 29.70 13.64 -9.27
CA GLY A 603 28.68 12.88 -9.97
C GLY A 603 28.12 11.73 -9.14
N GLN A 604 28.91 10.68 -8.98
CA GLN A 604 28.64 9.54 -8.10
C GLN A 604 29.49 9.67 -6.82
N ALA A 605 28.90 9.37 -5.65
CA ALA A 605 29.64 9.26 -4.39
C ALA A 605 30.87 8.33 -4.50
N THR A 606 31.98 8.77 -3.90
CA THR A 606 33.26 8.07 -3.87
C THR A 606 33.20 6.79 -3.02
N GLN A 607 32.47 6.84 -1.90
CA GLN A 607 32.14 5.65 -1.13
C GLN A 607 31.04 4.85 -1.85
N THR A 608 31.37 3.64 -2.32
CA THR A 608 30.40 2.70 -2.89
C THR A 608 30.57 1.30 -2.33
N PHE A 609 29.48 0.54 -2.36
CA PHE A 609 29.36 -0.82 -1.86
C PHE A 609 29.05 -1.76 -3.03
N SER A 610 29.80 -2.84 -3.12
CA SER A 610 29.63 -3.88 -4.15
C SER A 610 28.80 -5.05 -3.63
N THR A 611 27.85 -5.56 -4.43
CA THR A 611 27.20 -6.85 -4.17
C THR A 611 28.00 -7.98 -4.82
N SER A 612 28.17 -9.09 -4.11
CA SER A 612 28.83 -10.31 -4.61
C SER A 612 27.90 -11.22 -5.41
N ALA A 613 26.58 -11.02 -5.30
CA ALA A 613 25.58 -11.81 -5.99
C ALA A 613 25.17 -11.14 -7.30
N TYR A 614 25.58 -11.74 -8.41
CA TYR A 614 25.02 -11.48 -9.73
C TYR A 614 23.54 -11.85 -9.75
N THR A 615 22.71 -11.01 -10.37
CA THR A 615 21.38 -11.47 -10.78
C THR A 615 21.54 -12.61 -11.79
N ARG A 616 20.74 -13.66 -11.62
CA ARG A 616 20.65 -14.78 -12.56
C ARG A 616 20.19 -14.23 -13.91
N LEU A 617 20.86 -14.66 -14.97
CA LEU A 617 20.47 -14.29 -16.33
C LEU A 617 19.02 -14.73 -16.61
N HIS A 618 18.26 -13.83 -17.25
CA HIS A 618 16.95 -14.16 -17.80
C HIS A 618 17.12 -15.13 -18.98
N ASN A 619 17.13 -16.44 -18.69
CA ASN A 619 17.09 -17.54 -19.66
C ASN A 619 15.72 -17.63 -20.34
N THR A 620 15.33 -16.54 -21.02
CA THR A 620 14.05 -16.39 -21.71
C THR A 620 14.13 -17.06 -23.06
N ALA A 621 13.81 -18.36 -23.11
CA ALA A 621 13.49 -19.01 -24.36
C ALA A 621 12.21 -18.36 -24.93
N LYS A 622 12.36 -17.48 -25.93
CA LYS A 622 11.22 -16.94 -26.69
C LYS A 622 10.67 -18.04 -27.59
N ILE A 623 9.63 -18.72 -27.11
CA ILE A 623 8.80 -19.60 -27.94
C ILE A 623 7.98 -18.71 -28.87
N ASP A 624 7.90 -19.05 -30.15
CA ASP A 624 7.08 -18.31 -31.11
C ASP A 624 5.58 -18.47 -30.75
N PRO A 625 4.78 -17.39 -30.69
CA PRO A 625 3.34 -17.50 -30.44
C PRO A 625 2.62 -18.42 -31.42
N THR A 626 3.13 -18.60 -32.64
CA THR A 626 2.59 -19.53 -33.64
C THR A 626 2.97 -20.99 -33.38
N GLU A 627 4.15 -21.28 -32.82
CA GLU A 627 4.47 -22.60 -32.26
C GLU A 627 3.55 -22.92 -31.07
N LEU A 628 3.34 -21.95 -30.17
CA LEU A 628 2.44 -22.12 -29.02
C LEU A 628 0.97 -22.33 -29.46
N ALA A 629 0.52 -21.64 -30.52
CA ALA A 629 -0.81 -21.79 -31.09
C ALA A 629 -1.01 -23.09 -31.89
N THR A 630 0.06 -23.73 -32.37
CA THR A 630 -0.01 -25.02 -33.08
C THR A 630 0.25 -26.22 -32.16
N HIS A 631 0.88 -26.01 -31.00
CA HIS A 631 1.12 -27.04 -30.00
C HIS A 631 -0.17 -27.46 -29.28
N LYS A 632 -0.82 -28.52 -29.77
CA LYS A 632 -2.05 -29.11 -29.20
C LYS A 632 -1.83 -29.68 -27.79
N GLY A 633 -1.92 -28.82 -26.78
CA GLY A 633 -1.83 -29.19 -25.37
C GLY A 633 -2.99 -30.08 -24.94
N HIS A 634 -2.76 -31.39 -24.88
CA HIS A 634 -3.70 -32.32 -24.25
C HIS A 634 -3.70 -32.10 -22.73
N SER A 635 -4.89 -31.94 -22.14
CA SER A 635 -5.04 -31.66 -20.70
C SER A 635 -4.60 -32.85 -19.83
N GLY A 636 -4.12 -32.53 -18.62
CA GLY A 636 -3.44 -33.48 -17.73
C GLY A 636 -4.28 -34.65 -17.18
N TRP A 637 -5.56 -34.76 -17.53
CA TRP A 637 -6.47 -35.77 -17.00
C TRP A 637 -6.25 -37.17 -17.62
N ASN A 638 -5.82 -37.25 -18.88
CA ASN A 638 -5.77 -38.52 -19.64
C ASN A 638 -4.41 -39.24 -19.59
N ARG A 639 -3.48 -38.88 -18.68
CA ARG A 639 -2.15 -39.53 -18.58
C ARG A 639 -2.09 -40.79 -17.70
N ASN A 640 -3.17 -41.12 -16.98
CA ASN A 640 -3.19 -42.24 -16.02
C ASN A 640 -4.02 -43.46 -16.49
N ALA A 641 -4.27 -43.61 -17.80
CA ALA A 641 -5.22 -44.61 -18.33
C ALA A 641 -4.73 -45.47 -19.51
N SER A 642 -3.56 -45.20 -20.10
CA SER A 642 -2.98 -46.06 -21.15
C SER A 642 -1.48 -45.84 -21.35
N ASP A 643 -0.73 -46.94 -21.49
CA ASP A 643 0.68 -46.94 -21.89
C ASP A 643 0.83 -46.54 -23.36
N LEU A 644 1.10 -45.26 -23.63
CA LEU A 644 1.45 -44.77 -24.98
C LEU A 644 2.67 -43.83 -24.91
N GLY A 645 3.70 -44.16 -25.70
CA GLY A 645 5.04 -43.61 -25.57
C GLY A 645 5.32 -42.29 -26.29
N SER A 646 6.54 -41.78 -26.08
CA SER A 646 7.04 -40.53 -26.68
C SER A 646 7.20 -40.62 -28.19
N THR A 647 6.85 -39.54 -28.91
CA THR A 647 7.02 -39.40 -30.36
C THR A 647 8.18 -38.47 -30.71
N SER A 648 9.41 -38.96 -30.53
CA SER A 648 10.58 -38.55 -31.33
C SER A 648 11.07 -39.76 -32.12
N GLN A 649 11.48 -39.60 -33.38
CA GLN A 649 11.89 -40.74 -34.20
C GLN A 649 13.15 -41.43 -33.64
N GLY A 650 13.15 -42.76 -33.66
CA GLY A 650 14.23 -43.59 -33.09
C GLY A 650 13.75 -44.86 -32.37
N SER A 651 12.44 -45.02 -32.12
CA SER A 651 11.89 -46.20 -31.46
C SER A 651 11.89 -47.45 -32.35
N VAL A 652 12.79 -48.39 -32.06
CA VAL A 652 12.67 -49.83 -32.39
C VAL A 652 13.10 -50.63 -31.16
N MET A 653 12.32 -51.65 -30.80
CA MET A 653 12.55 -52.47 -29.60
C MET A 653 13.38 -53.73 -29.90
N ASN A 654 14.09 -54.19 -28.86
CA ASN A 654 14.46 -55.59 -28.60
C ASN A 654 15.16 -56.40 -29.72
N GLU A 655 16.49 -56.44 -29.69
CA GLU A 655 17.22 -57.71 -29.42
C GLU A 655 18.71 -57.46 -29.12
N ALA A 656 19.22 -57.99 -28.00
CA ALA A 656 20.65 -57.93 -27.64
C ALA A 656 21.07 -58.97 -26.58
N VAL A 657 20.64 -60.24 -26.69
CA VAL A 657 21.18 -61.33 -25.87
C VAL A 657 22.41 -61.92 -26.57
N ARG A 658 23.61 -61.59 -26.05
CA ARG A 658 24.95 -62.12 -26.40
C ARG A 658 25.57 -61.57 -27.69
N LEU A 659 26.92 -61.57 -27.70
CA LEU A 659 27.84 -61.06 -28.74
C LEU A 659 27.73 -59.54 -28.96
N THR A 660 28.75 -58.70 -28.74
CA THR A 660 30.20 -58.89 -28.48
C THR A 660 30.66 -57.96 -27.34
N ALA A 661 31.79 -58.12 -26.63
CA ALA A 661 33.00 -58.92 -26.84
C ALA A 661 34.04 -58.38 -27.86
N GLN A 662 34.25 -57.05 -27.96
CA GLN A 662 35.54 -56.46 -28.38
C GLN A 662 35.63 -54.93 -28.14
N ALA A 663 35.91 -54.51 -26.90
CA ALA A 663 36.29 -53.12 -26.57
C ALA A 663 37.17 -52.96 -25.30
N GLY A 664 37.23 -53.96 -24.42
CA GLY A 664 37.81 -53.84 -23.06
C GLY A 664 39.33 -54.00 -22.93
N VAL A 665 40.13 -53.81 -23.98
CA VAL A 665 41.58 -54.13 -23.96
C VAL A 665 42.46 -52.89 -23.74
N LEU A 666 42.07 -51.71 -24.22
CA LEU A 666 42.92 -50.50 -24.13
C LEU A 666 42.83 -49.77 -22.78
N THR A 667 41.72 -49.88 -22.06
CA THR A 667 41.55 -49.26 -20.72
C THR A 667 42.08 -50.11 -19.57
N PHE A 668 42.47 -51.37 -19.81
CA PHE A 668 42.95 -52.26 -18.75
C PHE A 668 44.47 -52.12 -18.48
N PHE A 669 45.26 -51.83 -19.52
CA PHE A 669 46.72 -51.69 -19.39
C PHE A 669 47.18 -50.39 -18.70
N SER A 670 46.43 -49.29 -18.84
CA SER A 670 46.75 -48.02 -18.16
C SER A 670 46.62 -48.12 -16.63
N CYS A 671 45.58 -48.80 -16.14
CA CYS A 671 45.35 -48.99 -14.71
C CYS A 671 46.43 -49.87 -14.05
N ILE A 672 46.89 -50.93 -14.73
CA ILE A 672 47.92 -51.84 -14.18
C ILE A 672 49.26 -51.11 -13.98
N ALA A 673 49.64 -50.20 -14.88
CA ALA A 673 50.86 -49.40 -14.74
C ALA A 673 50.84 -48.50 -13.49
N ALA A 674 49.69 -47.88 -13.19
CA ALA A 674 49.52 -47.04 -12.00
C ALA A 674 49.60 -47.83 -10.69
N VAL A 675 49.01 -49.03 -10.65
CA VAL A 675 49.05 -49.93 -9.47
C VAL A 675 50.47 -50.41 -9.17
N ILE A 676 51.27 -50.71 -10.21
CA ILE A 676 52.67 -51.13 -10.03
C ILE A 676 53.54 -49.98 -9.48
N TRP A 677 53.28 -48.74 -9.86
CA TRP A 677 54.03 -47.58 -9.36
C TRP A 677 53.71 -47.25 -7.89
N LEU A 678 52.43 -47.35 -7.50
CA LEU A 678 51.97 -47.05 -6.14
C LEU A 678 52.40 -48.07 -5.08
N TRP A 679 52.88 -49.26 -5.46
CA TRP A 679 53.20 -50.33 -4.49
C TRP A 679 54.64 -50.31 -3.94
N ASN A 680 55.46 -49.31 -4.29
CA ASN A 680 56.91 -49.35 -4.05
C ASN A 680 57.58 -48.02 -3.62
N SER A 681 57.06 -47.36 -2.56
CA SER A 681 57.86 -46.49 -1.65
C SER A 681 57.13 -46.19 -0.32
N PRO A 682 57.83 -45.89 0.79
CA PRO A 682 57.25 -45.98 2.14
C PRO A 682 56.83 -44.65 2.82
N ASN A 683 56.03 -44.80 3.88
CA ASN A 683 55.40 -43.82 4.78
C ASN A 683 56.18 -42.53 5.11
N THR A 684 55.44 -41.42 5.27
CA THR A 684 55.22 -40.79 6.59
C THR A 684 53.94 -39.94 6.59
N ASP A 685 53.38 -39.70 7.78
CA ASP A 685 51.99 -39.26 7.99
C ASP A 685 51.72 -37.76 7.76
N MET A 686 50.45 -37.44 7.49
CA MET A 686 49.61 -36.42 8.15
C MET A 686 48.26 -36.30 7.42
N ALA A 687 47.13 -36.23 8.15
CA ALA A 687 45.78 -36.29 7.57
C ALA A 687 44.86 -35.14 8.04
N PRO A 688 43.94 -34.64 7.18
CA PRO A 688 42.85 -33.75 7.58
C PRO A 688 41.56 -34.52 7.91
N THR A 689 40.71 -33.93 8.75
CA THR A 689 39.45 -34.51 9.26
C THR A 689 38.22 -34.24 8.38
N THR A 690 37.28 -35.19 8.34
CA THR A 690 35.96 -35.03 7.70
C THR A 690 34.83 -34.90 8.71
N ASN A 691 33.76 -34.19 8.34
CA ASN A 691 32.50 -34.16 9.11
C ASN A 691 31.79 -35.53 9.02
N GLU A 692 31.21 -36.00 10.13
CA GLU A 692 30.28 -37.13 10.16
C GLU A 692 28.95 -36.68 10.79
N GLU A 693 27.84 -37.25 10.33
CA GLU A 693 26.57 -37.16 11.05
C GLU A 693 26.65 -38.07 12.29
N GLU A 694 26.37 -37.56 13.49
CA GLU A 694 26.34 -38.37 14.73
C GLU A 694 25.32 -39.51 14.61
N GLN A 695 25.80 -40.72 14.31
CA GLN A 695 24.97 -41.93 14.28
C GLN A 695 24.40 -42.20 15.68
N ASN A 696 23.11 -42.55 15.76
CA ASN A 696 22.45 -42.75 17.04
C ASN A 696 23.08 -43.91 17.84
N PRO A 697 23.69 -43.67 19.01
CA PRO A 697 24.36 -44.70 19.81
C PRO A 697 23.44 -45.89 20.15
N TYR A 698 22.15 -45.62 20.38
CA TYR A 698 21.14 -46.65 20.67
C TYR A 698 20.92 -47.60 19.47
N GLU A 699 20.87 -47.07 18.25
CA GLU A 699 20.72 -47.87 17.02
C GLU A 699 22.01 -48.64 16.68
N LEU A 700 23.17 -48.02 16.94
CA LEU A 700 24.50 -48.62 16.74
C LEU A 700 24.78 -49.76 17.73
N LEU A 701 24.19 -49.73 18.93
CA LEU A 701 24.16 -50.88 19.85
C LEU A 701 22.97 -51.82 19.63
N GLY A 702 21.89 -51.36 19.00
CA GLY A 702 20.67 -52.14 18.74
C GLY A 702 19.76 -52.28 19.94
N VAL A 703 19.76 -51.28 20.82
CA VAL A 703 19.00 -51.23 22.06
C VAL A 703 18.01 -50.07 22.03
N LYS A 704 16.94 -50.15 22.83
CA LYS A 704 15.98 -49.05 22.95
C LYS A 704 16.51 -47.92 23.83
N LEU A 705 15.88 -46.75 23.74
CA LEU A 705 16.18 -45.58 24.58
C LEU A 705 16.07 -45.92 26.09
N GLU A 706 15.12 -46.78 26.44
CA GLU A 706 14.83 -47.21 27.81
C GLU A 706 15.74 -48.35 28.31
N ALA A 707 16.69 -48.83 27.49
CA ALA A 707 17.48 -50.02 27.82
C ALA A 707 18.35 -49.84 29.07
N THR A 708 18.34 -50.84 29.93
CA THR A 708 19.17 -50.86 31.14
C THR A 708 20.65 -51.02 30.81
N ASP A 709 21.54 -50.59 31.71
CA ASP A 709 22.98 -50.81 31.60
C ASP A 709 23.37 -52.27 31.35
N GLN A 710 22.60 -53.22 31.89
CA GLN A 710 22.83 -54.66 31.69
C GLN A 710 22.53 -55.08 30.24
N GLU A 711 21.48 -54.53 29.64
CA GLU A 711 21.13 -54.75 28.23
C GLU A 711 22.13 -54.07 27.30
N ILE A 712 22.56 -52.84 27.61
CA ILE A 712 23.63 -52.12 26.87
C ILE A 712 24.94 -52.92 26.88
N LYS A 713 25.37 -53.40 28.05
CA LYS A 713 26.57 -54.27 28.21
C LYS A 713 26.43 -55.59 27.47
N SER A 714 25.23 -56.18 27.46
CA SER A 714 24.96 -57.43 26.73
C SER A 714 24.95 -57.25 25.22
N ALA A 715 24.32 -56.18 24.72
CA ALA A 715 24.23 -55.85 23.31
C ALA A 715 25.60 -55.46 22.73
N TYR A 716 26.38 -54.66 23.44
CA TYR A 716 27.78 -54.37 23.11
C TYR A 716 28.58 -55.65 22.96
N ARG A 717 28.55 -56.56 23.94
CA ARG A 717 29.28 -57.85 23.88
C ARG A 717 28.86 -58.72 22.69
N GLN A 718 27.59 -58.67 22.28
CA GLN A 718 27.11 -59.41 21.10
C GLN A 718 27.47 -58.74 19.77
N ARG A 719 27.48 -57.40 19.68
CA ARG A 719 27.87 -56.67 18.46
C ARG A 719 29.39 -56.62 18.28
N SER A 720 30.16 -56.43 19.35
CA SER A 720 31.63 -56.38 19.30
C SER A 720 32.21 -57.71 18.79
N LEU A 721 31.67 -58.85 19.24
CA LEU A 721 32.00 -60.18 18.71
C LEU A 721 31.66 -60.39 17.22
N LYS A 722 30.82 -59.54 16.61
CA LYS A 722 30.48 -59.58 15.18
C LYS A 722 31.34 -58.62 14.35
N VAL A 723 31.75 -57.47 14.89
CA VAL A 723 32.58 -56.47 14.17
C VAL A 723 34.07 -56.51 14.52
N HIS A 724 34.50 -57.38 15.44
CA HIS A 724 35.91 -57.52 15.85
C HIS A 724 36.84 -57.73 14.64
N PRO A 725 37.95 -56.97 14.51
CA PRO A 725 38.86 -57.10 13.37
C PRO A 725 39.44 -58.52 13.24
N ASP A 726 39.92 -59.12 14.33
CA ASP A 726 40.48 -60.48 14.39
C ASP A 726 39.53 -61.58 13.85
N ARG A 727 38.21 -61.35 13.93
CA ARG A 727 37.17 -62.28 13.44
C ARG A 727 36.69 -61.94 12.03
N ASN A 728 37.07 -60.78 11.51
CA ASN A 728 36.72 -60.26 10.18
C ASN A 728 37.96 -59.74 9.42
N PRO A 729 39.08 -60.48 9.35
CA PRO A 729 40.36 -59.95 8.85
C PRO A 729 40.31 -59.50 7.37
N ASN A 730 39.31 -59.95 6.61
CA ASN A 730 39.11 -59.59 5.21
C ASN A 730 38.21 -58.35 5.01
N ASN A 731 37.76 -57.69 6.08
CA ASN A 731 36.84 -56.55 6.02
C ASN A 731 37.53 -55.25 6.51
N PRO A 732 37.87 -54.30 5.61
CA PRO A 732 38.60 -53.09 5.97
C PRO A 732 37.80 -52.14 6.89
N ASP A 733 36.46 -52.20 6.88
CA ASP A 733 35.62 -51.40 7.77
C ASP A 733 35.58 -51.94 9.22
N ALA A 734 36.04 -53.17 9.48
CA ALA A 734 35.83 -53.84 10.77
C ALA A 734 36.41 -53.04 11.95
N ALA A 735 37.62 -52.50 11.79
CA ALA A 735 38.27 -51.67 12.80
C ALA A 735 37.48 -50.36 13.09
N ARG A 736 36.98 -49.68 12.04
CA ARG A 736 36.18 -48.45 12.20
C ARG A 736 34.85 -48.76 12.89
N LYS A 737 34.12 -49.77 12.43
CA LYS A 737 32.83 -50.21 13.01
C LYS A 737 32.95 -50.73 14.44
N PHE A 738 34.09 -51.31 14.82
CA PHE A 738 34.39 -51.66 16.20
C PHE A 738 34.66 -50.41 17.07
N HIS A 739 35.36 -49.40 16.53
CA HIS A 739 35.61 -48.14 17.23
C HIS A 739 34.33 -47.30 17.41
N GLU A 740 33.53 -47.12 16.35
CA GLU A 740 32.19 -46.50 16.37
C GLU A 740 31.32 -47.13 17.48
N LEU A 741 31.24 -48.47 17.50
CA LEU A 741 30.47 -49.24 18.49
C LEU A 741 30.99 -49.05 19.93
N ASN A 742 32.30 -48.87 20.11
CA ASN A 742 32.91 -48.65 21.41
C ASN A 742 32.65 -47.24 21.94
N GLN A 743 32.73 -46.21 21.10
CA GLN A 743 32.35 -44.84 21.47
C GLN A 743 30.89 -44.77 21.91
N ALA A 744 29.98 -45.43 21.19
CA ALA A 744 28.56 -45.50 21.56
C ALA A 744 28.35 -46.21 22.91
N TYR A 745 29.11 -47.26 23.20
CA TYR A 745 29.05 -47.99 24.46
C TYR A 745 29.57 -47.18 25.66
N GLU A 746 30.65 -46.43 25.49
CA GLU A 746 31.16 -45.51 26.51
C GLU A 746 30.19 -44.34 26.76
N LEU A 747 29.60 -43.77 25.69
CA LEU A 747 28.63 -42.68 25.80
C LEU A 747 27.33 -43.11 26.52
N LEU A 748 26.83 -44.33 26.27
CA LEU A 748 25.61 -44.84 26.90
C LEU A 748 25.81 -45.40 28.32
N LEU A 749 27.06 -45.50 28.81
CA LEU A 749 27.35 -45.86 30.20
C LEU A 749 27.78 -44.68 31.08
N ASP A 750 28.02 -43.50 30.51
CA ASP A 750 28.14 -42.25 31.25
C ASP A 750 26.74 -41.70 31.56
N PRO A 751 26.31 -41.59 32.85
CA PRO A 751 24.95 -41.18 33.19
C PRO A 751 24.60 -39.75 32.76
N LEU A 752 25.57 -38.83 32.70
CA LEU A 752 25.34 -37.44 32.34
C LEU A 752 25.24 -37.26 30.82
N ARG A 753 26.14 -37.91 30.07
CA ARG A 753 26.12 -37.91 28.60
C ARG A 753 24.88 -38.64 28.07
N ARG A 754 24.50 -39.76 28.70
CA ARG A 754 23.27 -40.47 28.40
C ARG A 754 22.04 -39.58 28.63
N LEU A 755 21.93 -38.91 29.78
CA LEU A 755 20.79 -38.04 30.08
C LEU A 755 20.59 -36.92 29.04
N ALA A 756 21.68 -36.29 28.60
CA ALA A 756 21.65 -35.26 27.56
C ALA A 756 21.22 -35.81 26.19
N LEU A 757 21.70 -37.01 25.82
CA LEU A 757 21.26 -37.71 24.61
C LEU A 757 19.77 -38.09 24.68
N ASP A 758 19.31 -38.56 25.84
CA ASP A 758 17.92 -38.99 26.03
C ASP A 758 16.94 -37.82 25.90
N ALA A 759 17.31 -36.63 26.39
CA ALA A 759 16.57 -35.39 26.14
C ALA A 759 16.54 -35.05 24.64
N LYS A 760 17.70 -35.07 23.96
CA LYS A 760 17.84 -34.81 22.51
C LYS A 760 16.97 -35.76 21.67
N GLN A 761 16.89 -37.05 22.03
CA GLN A 761 16.07 -38.04 21.33
C GLN A 761 14.57 -37.89 21.63
N ARG A 762 14.16 -37.61 22.88
CA ARG A 762 12.74 -37.39 23.22
C ARG A 762 12.15 -36.18 22.50
N VAL A 763 12.91 -35.08 22.39
CA VAL A 763 12.49 -33.90 21.60
C VAL A 763 12.35 -34.26 20.11
N LYS A 764 13.27 -35.06 19.55
CA LYS A 764 13.21 -35.54 18.16
C LYS A 764 11.98 -36.41 17.91
N GLN A 765 11.65 -37.32 18.84
CA GLN A 765 10.45 -38.16 18.78
C GLN A 765 9.16 -37.34 18.86
N ALA A 766 9.02 -36.47 19.87
CA ALA A 766 7.84 -35.62 20.05
C ALA A 766 7.61 -34.65 18.87
N ARG A 767 8.68 -34.21 18.18
CA ARG A 767 8.58 -33.43 16.93
C ARG A 767 8.07 -34.27 15.76
N ALA A 768 8.53 -35.52 15.63
CA ALA A 768 8.09 -36.43 14.57
C ALA A 768 6.61 -36.84 14.74
N GLU A 769 6.17 -37.08 15.98
CA GLU A 769 4.76 -37.40 16.28
C GLU A 769 3.84 -36.19 16.05
N ARG A 770 4.22 -34.98 16.49
CA ARG A 770 3.48 -33.76 16.14
C ARG A 770 3.35 -33.57 14.63
N TYR A 771 4.45 -33.69 13.88
CA TYR A 771 4.43 -33.56 12.41
C TYR A 771 3.50 -34.60 11.75
N LYS A 772 3.53 -35.86 12.22
CA LYS A 772 2.65 -36.94 11.75
C LYS A 772 1.17 -36.66 12.03
N ASN A 773 0.85 -36.08 13.19
CA ASN A 773 -0.51 -35.71 13.57
C ASN A 773 -1.02 -34.49 12.77
N TYR A 774 -0.16 -33.49 12.52
CA TYR A 774 -0.51 -32.37 11.63
C TYR A 774 -0.77 -32.81 10.20
N ASP A 775 0.07 -33.68 9.62
CA ASP A 775 -0.15 -34.19 8.25
C ASP A 775 -1.41 -35.06 8.14
N LEU A 776 -1.78 -35.78 9.21
CA LEU A 776 -3.04 -36.52 9.28
C LEU A 776 -4.26 -35.58 9.39
N LYS A 777 -4.26 -34.62 10.32
CA LYS A 777 -5.31 -33.57 10.41
C LYS A 777 -5.49 -32.86 9.07
N ARG A 778 -4.37 -32.47 8.43
CA ARG A 778 -4.35 -31.77 7.14
C ARG A 778 -4.94 -32.60 6.00
N ARG A 779 -4.63 -33.90 5.91
CA ARG A 779 -5.22 -34.78 4.87
C ARG A 779 -6.72 -34.95 5.07
N ASN A 780 -7.16 -35.25 6.29
CA ASN A 780 -8.59 -35.41 6.60
C ASN A 780 -9.39 -34.12 6.30
N MET A 781 -8.84 -32.94 6.63
CA MET A 781 -9.46 -31.65 6.35
C MET A 781 -9.60 -31.39 4.83
N VAL A 782 -8.58 -31.71 4.04
CA VAL A 782 -8.63 -31.58 2.57
C VAL A 782 -9.68 -32.53 1.98
N GLU A 783 -9.73 -33.78 2.44
CA GLU A 783 -10.67 -34.78 1.96
C GLU A 783 -12.13 -34.38 2.26
N GLU A 784 -12.42 -33.89 3.47
CA GLU A 784 -13.75 -33.35 3.82
C GLU A 784 -14.13 -32.12 2.98
N LEU A 785 -13.18 -31.20 2.73
CA LEU A 785 -13.41 -30.02 1.90
C LEU A 785 -13.76 -30.41 0.46
N GLU A 786 -13.07 -31.39 -0.13
CA GLU A 786 -13.39 -31.90 -1.46
C GLU A 786 -14.76 -32.61 -1.52
N GLU A 787 -15.14 -33.35 -0.47
CA GLU A 787 -16.46 -33.98 -0.37
C GLU A 787 -17.58 -32.92 -0.33
N ARG A 788 -17.41 -31.88 0.49
CA ARG A 788 -18.33 -30.73 0.57
C ARG A 788 -18.41 -29.99 -0.77
N GLU A 789 -17.29 -29.81 -1.48
CA GLU A 789 -17.27 -29.18 -2.80
C GLU A 789 -17.96 -30.05 -3.87
N ARG A 790 -17.73 -31.38 -3.86
CA ARG A 790 -18.43 -32.34 -4.72
C ARG A 790 -19.94 -32.31 -4.47
N ALA A 791 -20.38 -32.26 -3.20
CA ALA A 791 -21.78 -32.16 -2.83
C ALA A 791 -22.43 -30.85 -3.32
N LEU A 792 -21.76 -29.71 -3.13
CA LEU A 792 -22.23 -28.40 -3.62
C LEU A 792 -22.29 -28.33 -5.16
N LYS A 793 -21.28 -28.86 -5.86
CA LYS A 793 -21.27 -28.95 -7.33
C LYS A 793 -22.44 -29.79 -7.84
N LYS A 794 -22.71 -30.95 -7.22
CA LYS A 794 -23.88 -31.78 -7.54
C LYS A 794 -25.19 -31.01 -7.31
N ALA A 795 -25.38 -30.42 -6.14
CA ALA A 795 -26.58 -29.65 -5.82
C ALA A 795 -26.82 -28.46 -6.76
N LYS A 796 -25.75 -27.78 -7.23
CA LYS A 796 -25.85 -26.70 -8.22
C LYS A 796 -26.28 -27.21 -9.60
N VAL A 797 -25.79 -28.38 -10.03
CA VAL A 797 -26.20 -29.02 -11.30
C VAL A 797 -27.65 -29.52 -11.23
N ASP A 798 -28.04 -30.18 -10.13
CA ASP A 798 -29.42 -30.66 -9.95
C ASP A 798 -30.40 -29.47 -9.90
N LYS A 799 -30.08 -28.39 -9.17
CA LYS A 799 -30.87 -27.15 -9.16
C LYS A 799 -30.97 -26.49 -10.55
N GLN A 800 -29.87 -26.38 -11.30
CA GLN A 800 -29.92 -25.83 -12.67
C GLN A 800 -30.79 -26.67 -13.62
N LYS A 801 -30.87 -27.99 -13.39
CA LYS A 801 -31.74 -28.90 -14.14
C LYS A 801 -33.21 -28.69 -13.82
N GLU A 802 -33.55 -28.51 -12.54
CA GLU A 802 -34.90 -28.12 -12.09
C GLU A 802 -35.30 -26.74 -12.63
N GLU A 803 -34.42 -25.74 -12.54
CA GLU A 803 -34.67 -24.38 -13.04
C GLU A 803 -34.90 -24.37 -14.56
N ARG A 804 -34.15 -25.18 -15.33
CA ARG A 804 -34.38 -25.31 -16.78
C ARG A 804 -35.68 -26.04 -17.11
N GLN A 805 -36.03 -27.10 -16.38
CA GLN A 805 -37.32 -27.78 -16.56
C GLN A 805 -38.50 -26.84 -16.24
N ALA A 806 -38.40 -26.03 -15.19
CA ALA A 806 -39.39 -25.00 -14.85
C ALA A 806 -39.49 -23.90 -15.93
N GLN A 807 -38.38 -23.52 -16.58
CA GLN A 807 -38.41 -22.62 -17.73
C GLN A 807 -39.07 -23.24 -18.96
N GLU A 808 -38.70 -24.48 -19.32
CA GLU A 808 -39.28 -25.25 -20.43
C GLU A 808 -40.81 -25.46 -20.24
N GLU A 809 -41.27 -25.64 -19.00
CA GLU A 809 -42.70 -25.75 -18.66
C GLU A 809 -43.41 -24.39 -18.67
N ALA A 810 -42.81 -23.35 -18.09
CA ALA A 810 -43.36 -21.99 -18.10
C ALA A 810 -43.48 -21.43 -19.54
N GLU A 811 -42.60 -21.83 -20.46
CA GLU A 811 -42.69 -21.45 -21.87
C GLU A 811 -43.85 -22.15 -22.58
N ARG A 812 -44.09 -23.45 -22.34
CA ARG A 812 -45.30 -24.13 -22.81
C ARG A 812 -46.58 -23.48 -22.29
N ILE A 813 -46.59 -23.07 -21.02
CA ILE A 813 -47.72 -22.36 -20.40
C ILE A 813 -47.95 -20.99 -21.07
N LYS A 814 -46.87 -20.25 -21.38
CA LYS A 814 -46.96 -18.97 -22.13
C LYS A 814 -47.55 -19.16 -23.52
N ASP A 815 -47.10 -20.14 -24.28
CA ASP A 815 -47.58 -20.36 -25.66
C ASP A 815 -48.98 -21.00 -25.73
N ALA A 816 -49.35 -21.83 -24.76
CA ALA A 816 -50.74 -22.23 -24.56
C ALA A 816 -51.62 -20.99 -24.26
N GLY A 817 -51.17 -20.13 -23.35
CA GLY A 817 -51.83 -18.85 -23.03
C GLY A 817 -51.76 -17.78 -24.13
N ARG A 818 -50.95 -17.98 -25.18
CA ARG A 818 -50.94 -17.16 -26.40
C ARG A 818 -52.04 -17.62 -27.34
N LYS A 819 -52.07 -18.91 -27.67
CA LYS A 819 -53.12 -19.52 -28.52
C LYS A 819 -54.53 -19.33 -27.95
N LEU A 820 -54.68 -19.43 -26.62
CA LEU A 820 -55.96 -19.17 -25.95
C LEU A 820 -56.40 -17.68 -26.04
N ARG A 821 -55.45 -16.75 -26.17
CA ARG A 821 -55.74 -15.32 -26.42
C ARG A 821 -56.13 -15.09 -27.87
N GLU A 822 -55.36 -15.61 -28.81
CA GLU A 822 -55.65 -15.52 -30.26
C GLU A 822 -57.03 -16.10 -30.60
N GLU A 823 -57.41 -17.24 -29.98
CA GLU A 823 -58.75 -17.83 -30.14
C GLU A 823 -59.85 -16.99 -29.48
N ARG A 824 -59.62 -16.47 -28.26
CA ARG A 824 -60.57 -15.61 -27.54
C ARG A 824 -60.78 -14.27 -28.25
N GLU A 825 -59.74 -13.69 -28.84
CA GLU A 825 -59.80 -12.48 -29.66
C GLU A 825 -60.57 -12.75 -30.96
N ARG A 826 -60.30 -13.85 -31.66
CA ARG A 826 -61.07 -14.24 -32.86
C ARG A 826 -62.57 -14.39 -32.56
N LEU A 827 -62.92 -15.06 -31.44
CA LEU A 827 -64.30 -15.21 -30.98
C LEU A 827 -64.94 -13.88 -30.53
N ALA A 828 -64.17 -12.96 -29.96
CA ALA A 828 -64.64 -11.62 -29.64
C ALA A 828 -64.89 -10.77 -30.90
N GLN A 829 -64.01 -10.87 -31.90
CA GLN A 829 -64.08 -10.14 -33.15
C GLN A 829 -65.23 -10.65 -34.04
N GLU A 830 -65.52 -11.96 -34.01
CA GLU A 830 -66.71 -12.56 -34.63
C GLU A 830 -68.01 -12.10 -33.95
N ARG A 831 -68.03 -12.01 -32.61
CA ARG A 831 -69.16 -11.41 -31.85
C ARG A 831 -69.38 -9.93 -32.18
N LEU A 832 -68.30 -9.17 -32.38
CA LEU A 832 -68.33 -7.78 -32.83
C LEU A 832 -68.90 -7.65 -34.25
N TYR A 833 -68.45 -8.47 -35.19
CA TYR A 833 -68.95 -8.48 -36.57
C TYR A 833 -70.46 -8.77 -36.62
N ARG A 834 -70.94 -9.70 -35.79
CA ARG A 834 -72.36 -10.07 -35.69
C ARG A 834 -73.27 -9.01 -35.05
N LYS A 835 -72.71 -8.00 -34.37
CA LYS A 835 -73.48 -6.90 -33.74
C LYS A 835 -73.71 -5.68 -34.64
N LYS A 836 -72.86 -5.46 -35.64
CA LYS A 836 -72.81 -4.18 -36.39
C LYS A 836 -74.16 -3.62 -36.89
N PRO A 837 -75.10 -4.42 -37.44
CA PRO A 837 -76.36 -3.87 -37.98
C PRO A 837 -77.32 -3.24 -36.97
N ALA A 838 -77.04 -3.29 -35.65
CA ALA A 838 -77.98 -2.91 -34.60
C ALA A 838 -77.55 -1.70 -33.74
N GLU A 839 -76.31 -1.21 -33.88
CA GLU A 839 -75.78 -0.09 -33.07
C GLU A 839 -75.46 1.17 -33.92
N GLU A 840 -75.35 1.06 -35.26
CA GLU A 840 -75.08 2.19 -36.17
C GLU A 840 -76.25 3.19 -36.30
N GLU A 841 -77.50 2.79 -36.00
CA GLU A 841 -78.69 3.65 -36.13
C GLU A 841 -78.95 4.57 -34.92
N ARG A 842 -78.16 4.46 -33.82
CA ARG A 842 -78.46 5.11 -32.53
C ARG A 842 -77.45 6.15 -32.03
N ARG A 843 -76.46 6.56 -32.85
CA ARG A 843 -75.47 7.56 -32.43
C ARG A 843 -75.14 8.65 -33.47
N ALA A 844 -76.08 8.94 -34.34
CA ALA A 844 -76.03 10.08 -35.26
C ALA A 844 -76.50 11.40 -34.61
N THR A 845 -75.95 11.78 -33.45
CA THR A 845 -76.13 13.11 -32.84
C THR A 845 -75.01 13.47 -31.86
N GLU A 846 -74.71 14.78 -31.81
CA GLU A 846 -73.82 15.50 -30.89
C GLU A 846 -72.28 15.33 -31.07
N PRO A 847 -71.47 16.35 -30.72
CA PRO A 847 -70.25 16.66 -31.48
C PRO A 847 -68.92 16.55 -30.72
N THR A 848 -67.84 16.87 -31.42
CA THR A 848 -66.47 16.98 -30.92
C THR A 848 -66.20 18.24 -30.09
N GLU A 849 -65.50 18.12 -28.97
CA GLU A 849 -64.23 18.84 -28.73
C GLU A 849 -63.43 18.26 -27.54
N THR A 850 -62.24 18.80 -27.29
CA THR A 850 -61.25 18.32 -26.31
C THR A 850 -61.49 18.88 -24.90
N ASP A 851 -61.18 18.09 -23.86
CA ASP A 851 -61.07 18.60 -22.49
C ASP A 851 -59.96 17.86 -21.70
N GLU A 852 -59.02 18.63 -21.12
CA GLU A 852 -57.97 18.11 -20.22
C GLU A 852 -58.49 17.87 -18.78
N ASN A 853 -59.73 18.30 -18.49
CA ASN A 853 -60.41 18.08 -17.21
C ASN A 853 -61.15 16.73 -17.11
N VAL A 854 -60.83 15.74 -17.95
CA VAL A 854 -61.35 14.37 -17.81
C VAL A 854 -60.42 13.54 -16.91
N PRO A 855 -60.89 12.98 -15.78
CA PRO A 855 -60.06 12.15 -14.92
C PRO A 855 -59.68 10.83 -15.62
N PRO A 856 -58.41 10.37 -15.53
CA PRO A 856 -58.01 9.08 -16.06
C PRO A 856 -58.69 7.94 -15.27
N ALA A 857 -59.13 6.90 -15.96
CA ALA A 857 -59.78 5.75 -15.34
C ALA A 857 -58.85 5.04 -14.33
N LEU A 858 -59.40 4.60 -13.19
CA LEU A 858 -58.67 3.74 -12.24
C LEU A 858 -58.31 2.41 -12.87
N GLY A 859 -57.09 1.93 -12.61
CA GLY A 859 -56.71 0.53 -12.79
C GLY A 859 -57.10 -0.34 -11.59
N ASP A 860 -57.21 -1.65 -11.82
CA ASP A 860 -57.71 -2.66 -10.88
C ASP A 860 -56.97 -2.77 -9.52
N MET A 861 -55.81 -2.12 -9.37
CA MET A 861 -55.03 -2.08 -8.12
C MET A 861 -54.78 -0.66 -7.60
N ASP A 862 -55.36 0.38 -8.21
CA ASP A 862 -55.09 1.78 -7.85
C ASP A 862 -55.72 2.18 -6.49
N THR A 863 -56.68 1.41 -5.96
CA THR A 863 -57.16 1.57 -4.57
C THR A 863 -56.48 0.66 -3.56
N THR A 864 -55.49 -0.15 -3.98
CA THR A 864 -54.89 -1.19 -3.14
C THR A 864 -53.54 -0.75 -2.60
N VAL A 865 -53.41 -0.82 -1.27
CA VAL A 865 -52.17 -0.50 -0.54
C VAL A 865 -51.53 -1.76 0.04
N ARG A 866 -50.23 -1.66 0.31
CA ARG A 866 -49.39 -2.68 0.93
C ARG A 866 -48.98 -2.18 2.32
N LEU A 867 -49.34 -2.93 3.35
CA LEU A 867 -48.93 -2.67 4.74
C LEU A 867 -47.77 -3.60 5.13
N LYS A 868 -46.77 -3.07 5.86
CA LYS A 868 -45.77 -3.86 6.61
C LYS A 868 -45.77 -3.39 8.07
N TYR A 869 -45.62 -4.31 9.01
CA TYR A 869 -45.61 -4.01 10.45
C TYR A 869 -44.91 -5.11 11.26
N SER A 870 -44.41 -4.78 12.45
CA SER A 870 -43.88 -5.80 13.36
C SER A 870 -44.97 -6.36 14.27
N LEU A 871 -45.01 -7.69 14.42
CA LEU A 871 -45.91 -8.38 15.35
C LEU A 871 -45.46 -8.23 16.81
N LYS A 872 -44.24 -7.72 17.07
CA LYS A 872 -43.80 -7.32 18.41
C LYS A 872 -44.55 -6.09 18.91
N SER A 873 -44.69 -5.07 18.06
CA SER A 873 -45.40 -3.82 18.37
C SER A 873 -46.91 -3.99 18.20
N HIS A 874 -47.35 -4.79 17.21
CA HIS A 874 -48.76 -4.97 16.84
C HIS A 874 -49.20 -6.45 16.88
N PRO A 875 -49.25 -7.10 18.06
CA PRO A 875 -49.57 -8.53 18.18
C PRO A 875 -50.99 -8.90 17.73
N ASN A 876 -51.92 -7.93 17.72
CA ASN A 876 -53.33 -8.17 17.39
C ASN A 876 -53.63 -8.08 15.88
N LEU A 877 -52.68 -7.62 15.05
CA LEU A 877 -52.84 -7.50 13.59
C LEU A 877 -52.56 -8.84 12.89
N THR A 878 -53.35 -9.86 13.24
CA THR A 878 -53.21 -11.25 12.74
C THR A 878 -54.39 -11.72 11.90
N THR A 879 -55.41 -10.87 11.70
CA THR A 879 -56.60 -11.16 10.88
C THR A 879 -56.95 -10.00 9.95
N ALA A 880 -57.64 -10.29 8.84
CA ALA A 880 -58.15 -9.27 7.92
C ALA A 880 -59.08 -8.25 8.61
N ALA A 881 -59.93 -8.73 9.52
CA ALA A 881 -60.84 -7.87 10.30
C ALA A 881 -60.07 -6.87 11.18
N ALA A 882 -59.00 -7.29 11.88
CA ALA A 882 -58.20 -6.39 12.70
C ALA A 882 -57.48 -5.30 11.87
N ILE A 883 -57.06 -5.64 10.64
CA ILE A 883 -56.40 -4.72 9.70
C ILE A 883 -57.42 -3.73 9.11
N SER A 884 -58.63 -4.20 8.78
CA SER A 884 -59.77 -3.37 8.40
C SER A 884 -60.14 -2.38 9.51
N THR A 885 -60.24 -2.84 10.77
CA THR A 885 -60.50 -1.98 11.93
C THR A 885 -59.43 -0.90 12.13
N LEU A 886 -58.14 -1.22 11.94
CA LEU A 886 -57.05 -0.25 12.01
C LEU A 886 -57.18 0.87 10.97
N LEU A 887 -57.58 0.51 9.74
CA LEU A 887 -57.64 1.43 8.61
C LEU A 887 -58.99 2.15 8.44
N ASN A 888 -60.02 1.75 9.19
CA ASN A 888 -61.37 2.30 9.12
C ASN A 888 -61.43 3.83 9.32
N ASN A 889 -60.45 4.42 10.02
CA ASN A 889 -60.32 5.88 10.19
C ASN A 889 -60.01 6.65 8.88
N PHE A 890 -59.49 5.97 7.85
CA PHE A 890 -59.20 6.57 6.54
C PHE A 890 -60.32 6.32 5.52
N GLY A 891 -61.09 5.25 5.69
CA GLY A 891 -62.25 4.90 4.87
C GLY A 891 -62.50 3.40 4.78
N GLU A 892 -63.57 3.01 4.09
CA GLU A 892 -64.01 1.62 4.06
C GLU A 892 -63.09 0.73 3.18
N THR A 893 -62.52 -0.31 3.78
CA THR A 893 -61.73 -1.35 3.11
C THR A 893 -62.60 -2.53 2.70
N ASP A 894 -62.40 -3.08 1.50
CA ASP A 894 -62.99 -4.36 1.12
C ASP A 894 -62.29 -5.49 1.89
N THR A 895 -62.93 -5.93 2.97
CA THR A 895 -62.34 -6.81 3.99
C THR A 895 -62.27 -8.27 3.53
N GLU A 896 -63.11 -8.68 2.57
CA GLU A 896 -63.08 -10.04 2.00
C GLU A 896 -61.88 -10.21 1.04
N SER A 897 -61.43 -9.11 0.43
CA SER A 897 -60.28 -9.08 -0.50
C SER A 897 -58.93 -8.76 0.17
N ILE A 898 -58.84 -8.70 1.51
CA ILE A 898 -57.57 -8.46 2.23
C ILE A 898 -56.69 -9.72 2.20
N VAL A 899 -55.53 -9.63 1.54
CA VAL A 899 -54.56 -10.73 1.47
C VAL A 899 -53.46 -10.53 2.52
N LEU A 900 -53.54 -11.28 3.63
CA LEU A 900 -52.57 -11.25 4.72
C LEU A 900 -51.48 -12.34 4.58
N SER A 901 -50.22 -11.99 4.84
CA SER A 901 -49.09 -12.93 4.88
C SER A 901 -48.26 -12.75 6.17
N LEU A 902 -48.29 -13.76 7.03
CA LEU A 902 -47.53 -13.84 8.30
C LEU A 902 -46.41 -14.88 8.16
N LYS A 903 -45.38 -14.60 7.36
CA LYS A 903 -44.34 -15.60 7.04
C LYS A 903 -43.30 -15.73 8.15
N GLY A 904 -43.17 -16.95 8.68
CA GLY A 904 -42.08 -17.36 9.56
C GLY A 904 -40.71 -17.40 8.85
N SER A 905 -39.66 -17.70 9.60
CA SER A 905 -38.29 -17.74 9.06
C SER A 905 -38.10 -18.91 8.10
N LYS A 906 -37.65 -18.65 6.86
CA LYS A 906 -37.22 -19.70 5.92
C LYS A 906 -36.09 -20.60 6.46
N LYS A 907 -35.32 -20.14 7.46
CA LYS A 907 -34.26 -20.92 8.13
C LYS A 907 -34.74 -21.73 9.34
N ASN A 908 -35.93 -21.48 9.87
CA ASN A 908 -36.53 -22.26 10.96
C ASN A 908 -38.07 -22.17 10.88
N PRO A 909 -38.75 -23.16 10.25
CA PRO A 909 -40.20 -23.12 10.02
C PRO A 909 -41.05 -23.05 11.29
N ASN A 910 -40.53 -23.53 12.42
CA ASN A 910 -41.28 -23.60 13.69
C ASN A 910 -41.14 -22.33 14.54
N ALA A 911 -40.35 -21.34 14.12
CA ALA A 911 -40.22 -20.07 14.80
C ALA A 911 -41.39 -19.13 14.45
N PRO A 912 -42.03 -18.47 15.44
CA PRO A 912 -43.17 -17.59 15.17
C PRO A 912 -42.79 -16.42 14.25
N PRO A 913 -43.72 -15.95 13.39
CA PRO A 913 -43.47 -14.82 12.50
C PRO A 913 -43.19 -13.55 13.32
N LYS A 914 -42.17 -12.79 12.92
CA LYS A 914 -41.78 -11.55 13.60
C LYS A 914 -42.48 -10.30 13.03
N ASN A 915 -42.81 -10.33 11.74
CA ASN A 915 -43.43 -9.23 11.00
C ASN A 915 -44.61 -9.75 10.17
N GLY A 916 -45.60 -8.89 9.94
CA GLY A 916 -46.72 -9.11 9.02
C GLY A 916 -46.59 -8.30 7.74
N THR A 917 -47.27 -8.73 6.69
CA THR A 917 -47.45 -7.95 5.45
C THR A 917 -48.83 -8.22 4.88
N ALA A 918 -49.58 -7.17 4.54
CA ALA A 918 -50.93 -7.28 3.99
C ALA A 918 -51.08 -6.48 2.70
N LEU A 919 -51.98 -6.93 1.82
CA LEU A 919 -52.53 -6.17 0.71
C LEU A 919 -53.97 -5.81 1.07
N VAL A 920 -54.30 -4.53 1.06
CA VAL A 920 -55.62 -4.01 1.48
C VAL A 920 -56.21 -3.14 0.37
N PRO A 921 -57.29 -3.59 -0.29
CA PRO A 921 -58.06 -2.75 -1.21
C PRO A 921 -59.03 -1.86 -0.45
N PHE A 922 -58.99 -0.55 -0.74
CA PHE A 922 -60.04 0.39 -0.32
C PHE A 922 -61.16 0.47 -1.35
N LYS A 923 -62.39 0.76 -0.91
CA LYS A 923 -63.51 1.04 -1.83
C LYS A 923 -63.42 2.42 -2.50
N GLN A 924 -62.56 3.31 -2.00
CA GLN A 924 -62.33 4.65 -2.55
C GLN A 924 -60.84 5.00 -2.55
N ILE A 925 -60.35 5.62 -3.63
CA ILE A 925 -58.92 5.94 -3.77
C ILE A 925 -58.45 7.05 -2.82
N GLY A 926 -59.34 7.97 -2.42
CA GLY A 926 -59.02 9.00 -1.42
C GLY A 926 -58.66 8.41 -0.05
N ALA A 927 -59.32 7.31 0.34
CA ALA A 927 -59.02 6.59 1.58
C ALA A 927 -57.66 5.88 1.51
N ALA A 928 -57.35 5.24 0.37
CA ALA A 928 -56.04 4.64 0.13
C ALA A 928 -54.90 5.68 0.17
N PHE A 929 -55.11 6.84 -0.47
CA PHE A 929 -54.15 7.96 -0.44
C PHE A 929 -53.98 8.52 0.99
N ALA A 930 -55.06 8.72 1.74
CA ALA A 930 -55.00 9.18 3.12
C ALA A 930 -54.22 8.21 4.03
N ALA A 931 -54.43 6.91 3.87
CA ALA A 931 -53.68 5.88 4.62
C ALA A 931 -52.18 5.87 4.27
N VAL A 932 -51.81 6.04 3.00
CA VAL A 932 -50.39 6.16 2.58
C VAL A 932 -49.75 7.43 3.15
N CYS A 933 -50.45 8.58 3.10
CA CYS A 933 -49.96 9.83 3.71
C CYS A 933 -49.87 9.80 5.25
N ALA A 934 -50.48 8.81 5.90
CA ALA A 934 -50.42 8.59 7.34
C ALA A 934 -49.43 7.48 7.77
N SER A 935 -48.72 6.85 6.82
CA SER A 935 -47.69 5.84 7.10
C SER A 935 -46.70 6.30 8.18
N GLY A 936 -46.46 5.48 9.20
CA GLY A 936 -45.55 5.77 10.32
C GLY A 936 -46.06 6.80 11.35
N ARG A 937 -47.24 7.43 11.15
CA ARG A 937 -47.72 8.50 12.04
C ARG A 937 -48.34 7.98 13.32
N LYS A 938 -47.67 8.26 14.45
CA LYS A 938 -48.14 7.96 15.81
C LYS A 938 -49.50 8.59 16.14
N ASP A 939 -49.76 9.82 15.69
CA ASP A 939 -51.02 10.53 15.92
C ASP A 939 -52.20 9.96 15.08
N ALA A 940 -51.90 9.22 14.02
CA ALA A 940 -52.87 8.49 13.22
C ALA A 940 -53.04 7.02 13.64
N GLY A 941 -52.34 6.57 14.70
CA GLY A 941 -52.34 5.18 15.15
C GLY A 941 -51.49 4.22 14.31
N LEU A 942 -50.56 4.74 13.50
CA LEU A 942 -49.73 3.98 12.55
C LEU A 942 -48.22 4.03 12.89
N GLU A 943 -47.87 4.19 14.16
CA GLU A 943 -46.50 3.96 14.66
C GLU A 943 -46.05 2.53 14.32
N ASP A 944 -44.81 2.29 13.92
CA ASP A 944 -44.30 1.00 13.42
C ASP A 944 -45.09 0.33 12.26
N VAL A 945 -45.99 1.06 11.58
CA VAL A 945 -46.77 0.58 10.43
C VAL A 945 -46.41 1.37 9.16
N GLU A 946 -45.79 0.70 8.20
CA GLU A 946 -45.38 1.27 6.92
C GLU A 946 -46.42 0.94 5.84
N ILE A 947 -46.93 1.96 5.13
CA ILE A 947 -47.99 1.84 4.12
C ILE A 947 -47.53 2.46 2.79
N GLY A 948 -47.65 1.71 1.70
CA GLY A 948 -47.32 2.22 0.35
C GLY A 948 -48.13 1.54 -0.75
N TRP A 949 -48.13 2.10 -1.95
CA TRP A 949 -48.89 1.58 -3.10
C TRP A 949 -48.43 0.19 -3.54
N VAL A 950 -49.36 -0.70 -3.93
CA VAL A 950 -49.02 -2.09 -4.30
C VAL A 950 -48.06 -2.16 -5.49
N GLY A 951 -48.23 -1.27 -6.48
CA GLY A 951 -47.36 -1.14 -7.66
C GLY A 951 -46.04 -0.40 -7.42
N GLY A 952 -45.77 0.09 -6.20
CA GLY A 952 -44.56 0.84 -5.86
C GLY A 952 -44.56 2.32 -6.27
N THR A 953 -45.35 2.70 -7.28
CA THR A 953 -45.57 4.10 -7.70
C THR A 953 -46.96 4.60 -7.35
N GLU A 954 -47.13 5.91 -7.22
CA GLU A 954 -48.43 6.55 -6.97
C GLU A 954 -49.35 6.48 -8.22
N PRO A 955 -50.66 6.18 -8.06
CA PRO A 955 -51.62 6.13 -9.18
C PRO A 955 -51.77 7.46 -9.91
N LYS A 956 -51.83 7.43 -11.26
CA LYS A 956 -51.88 8.64 -12.11
C LYS A 956 -53.08 9.56 -11.84
N ILE A 957 -54.20 9.01 -11.39
CA ILE A 957 -55.38 9.82 -11.02
C ILE A 957 -55.14 10.68 -9.77
N ILE A 958 -54.23 10.29 -8.87
CA ILE A 958 -53.87 11.11 -7.69
C ILE A 958 -53.09 12.37 -8.13
N ASP A 959 -52.17 12.23 -9.09
CA ASP A 959 -51.44 13.37 -9.69
C ASP A 959 -52.43 14.33 -10.40
N TRP A 960 -53.40 13.79 -11.15
CA TRP A 960 -54.50 14.58 -11.73
C TRP A 960 -55.34 15.31 -10.66
N LEU A 961 -55.72 14.63 -9.57
CA LEU A 961 -56.48 15.22 -8.45
C LEU A 961 -55.70 16.30 -7.68
N LYS A 962 -54.37 16.15 -7.56
CA LYS A 962 -53.47 17.16 -6.98
C LYS A 962 -53.43 18.41 -7.86
N ARG A 963 -53.18 18.26 -9.16
CA ARG A 963 -53.10 19.38 -10.13
C ARG A 963 -54.40 20.18 -10.19
N ASN A 964 -55.54 19.49 -10.18
CA ASN A 964 -56.86 20.13 -10.24
C ASN A 964 -57.39 20.57 -8.85
N GLY A 965 -56.54 20.63 -7.82
CA GLY A 965 -56.87 21.24 -6.52
C GLY A 965 -57.88 20.48 -5.65
N HIS A 966 -58.26 19.25 -6.02
CA HIS A 966 -59.27 18.45 -5.32
C HIS A 966 -58.72 17.71 -4.08
N LEU A 967 -57.40 17.72 -3.86
CA LEU A 967 -56.74 17.19 -2.67
C LEU A 967 -56.05 18.32 -1.90
N ARG A 968 -56.58 18.67 -0.71
CA ARG A 968 -55.95 19.62 0.22
C ARG A 968 -55.26 18.89 1.36
N THR A 969 -53.95 19.02 1.48
CA THR A 969 -53.21 18.73 2.70
C THR A 969 -53.29 19.92 3.65
N ASN A 970 -53.46 19.69 4.95
CA ASN A 970 -53.46 20.74 5.97
C ASN A 970 -52.86 20.17 7.27
N GLY A 971 -51.87 20.86 7.83
CA GLY A 971 -51.05 20.30 8.92
C GLY A 971 -50.02 21.28 9.48
N GLY A 972 -50.39 22.56 9.62
CA GLY A 972 -49.56 23.62 10.15
C GLY A 972 -50.35 24.94 10.18
N PRO A 973 -50.54 25.59 11.35
CA PRO A 973 -51.46 26.72 11.45
C PRO A 973 -50.80 28.08 11.22
N SER A 974 -51.49 28.96 10.49
CA SER A 974 -51.34 30.41 10.60
C SER A 974 -52.71 31.03 10.87
N THR A 975 -52.76 31.97 11.81
CA THR A 975 -54.01 32.58 12.29
C THR A 975 -54.60 33.57 11.27
N PRO A 976 -55.93 33.70 11.19
CA PRO A 976 -56.58 34.69 10.34
C PRO A 976 -56.43 36.11 10.91
N SER A 977 -56.60 37.12 10.05
CA SER A 977 -57.03 38.46 10.48
C SER A 977 -57.97 39.07 9.43
N PRO A 978 -58.94 39.93 9.83
CA PRO A 978 -60.16 40.13 9.06
C PRO A 978 -60.35 41.59 8.57
N GLY A 979 -61.29 41.82 7.66
CA GLY A 979 -61.52 43.17 7.10
C GLY A 979 -62.66 43.32 6.10
N ASP A 980 -63.89 43.07 6.56
CA ASP A 980 -65.12 43.71 6.03
C ASP A 980 -64.94 45.26 5.98
N GLN A 981 -65.62 46.06 5.13
CA GLN A 981 -66.80 45.83 4.30
C GLN A 981 -66.99 46.93 3.21
N LYS A 982 -67.81 46.63 2.18
CA LYS A 982 -68.68 47.54 1.38
C LYS A 982 -68.11 48.55 0.37
N ALA A 983 -68.97 48.77 -0.63
CA ALA A 983 -69.17 49.98 -1.46
C ALA A 983 -68.03 50.46 -2.40
N THR A 984 -68.15 50.08 -3.67
CA THR A 984 -67.74 50.90 -4.82
C THR A 984 -68.63 52.16 -4.96
N PRO A 985 -68.21 53.22 -5.69
CA PRO A 985 -67.08 53.29 -6.63
C PRO A 985 -66.03 54.41 -6.41
N SER A 986 -64.98 54.32 -7.22
CA SER A 986 -63.88 55.24 -7.60
C SER A 986 -64.11 56.78 -7.55
N PRO A 987 -63.05 57.63 -7.59
CA PRO A 987 -61.62 57.42 -7.24
C PRO A 987 -60.89 58.61 -6.51
N SER A 988 -59.60 58.42 -6.17
CA SER A 988 -58.44 59.34 -6.41
C SER A 988 -57.56 59.83 -5.22
N HIS A 989 -56.27 60.06 -5.56
CA HIS A 989 -55.14 60.78 -4.90
C HIS A 989 -54.54 60.40 -3.51
N GLU A 990 -53.20 60.20 -3.56
CA GLU A 990 -52.10 60.66 -2.68
C GLU A 990 -52.08 60.52 -1.12
N GLY A 991 -50.87 60.25 -0.58
CA GLY A 991 -50.32 61.12 0.48
C GLY A 991 -49.76 60.54 1.80
N ALA A 992 -48.48 60.13 1.81
CA ALA A 992 -47.49 60.26 2.93
C ALA A 992 -47.70 59.58 4.33
N LYS A 993 -46.59 59.53 5.11
CA LYS A 993 -46.47 59.13 6.54
C LYS A 993 -46.51 60.37 7.46
N PRO A 994 -46.80 60.26 8.78
CA PRO A 994 -45.77 60.03 9.85
C PRO A 994 -46.03 58.75 10.70
N GLU A 995 -45.11 58.14 11.49
CA GLU A 995 -44.29 58.60 12.65
C GLU A 995 -45.15 58.75 13.94
N VAL A 996 -44.84 58.15 15.11
CA VAL A 996 -43.76 58.50 16.08
C VAL A 996 -43.54 57.39 17.15
N LEU A 997 -42.26 57.22 17.56
CA LEU A 997 -41.59 56.81 18.84
C LEU A 997 -42.42 56.33 20.07
N GLN A 998 -41.91 55.53 21.04
CA GLN A 998 -40.65 55.59 21.82
C GLN A 998 -40.16 54.18 22.28
N GLN A 999 -38.84 53.86 22.23
CA GLN A 999 -37.81 53.85 23.31
C GLN A 999 -38.03 52.82 24.45
N ASP A 1000 -37.03 52.12 25.05
CA ASP A 1000 -35.55 52.18 25.12
C ASP A 1000 -34.98 50.75 25.45
N SER A 1001 -33.69 50.35 25.42
CA SER A 1001 -32.42 50.94 24.90
C SER A 1001 -31.22 49.92 24.91
N SER A 1002 -30.29 50.05 23.94
CA SER A 1002 -28.81 49.73 24.03
C SER A 1002 -28.33 48.26 24.21
N THR A 1003 -27.15 47.74 23.77
CA THR A 1003 -25.90 48.19 23.07
C THR A 1003 -25.38 47.06 22.12
N SER A 1004 -25.18 47.20 20.79
CA SER A 1004 -23.98 47.66 20.00
C SER A 1004 -22.68 46.80 20.12
N SER A 1005 -21.82 46.50 19.11
CA SER A 1005 -21.63 46.87 17.66
C SER A 1005 -20.54 45.93 17.02
N THR A 1006 -20.63 45.27 15.84
CA THR A 1006 -20.50 45.68 14.39
C THR A 1006 -19.09 46.15 13.93
N PRO A 1007 -18.65 46.14 12.61
CA PRO A 1007 -19.38 46.02 11.30
C PRO A 1007 -18.71 45.26 10.07
N PHE A 1008 -19.47 45.10 8.95
CA PHE A 1008 -19.06 44.94 7.50
C PHE A 1008 -18.23 43.68 7.02
N SER A 1009 -18.15 43.20 5.76
CA SER A 1009 -18.92 43.28 4.46
C SER A 1009 -18.14 42.52 3.32
N SER A 1010 -18.63 42.03 2.15
CA SER A 1010 -19.94 41.49 1.64
C SER A 1010 -19.87 41.10 0.12
N PHE A 1011 -20.53 40.01 -0.34
CA PHE A 1011 -20.86 39.61 -1.76
C PHE A 1011 -19.72 39.22 -2.75
N PRO A 1012 -19.99 38.54 -3.91
CA PRO A 1012 -21.16 37.73 -4.34
C PRO A 1012 -20.79 36.32 -4.90
N SER A 1013 -21.78 35.52 -5.32
CA SER A 1013 -21.59 34.27 -6.09
C SER A 1013 -22.71 34.04 -7.12
N THR A 1014 -22.35 33.67 -8.36
CA THR A 1014 -23.31 33.36 -9.44
C THR A 1014 -22.76 32.28 -10.38
N PHE A 1015 -23.53 31.23 -10.67
CA PHE A 1015 -23.28 30.27 -11.76
C PHE A 1015 -24.60 30.02 -12.53
N PRO A 1016 -24.58 29.95 -13.87
CA PRO A 1016 -25.76 29.68 -14.69
C PRO A 1016 -26.02 28.17 -14.90
N ASP A 1017 -27.28 27.83 -15.14
CA ASP A 1017 -27.76 26.51 -15.58
C ASP A 1017 -27.49 26.29 -17.08
N LEU A 1018 -27.18 25.04 -17.46
CA LEU A 1018 -27.26 24.53 -18.83
C LEU A 1018 -27.69 23.07 -18.84
N SER A 1019 -28.87 22.82 -19.42
CA SER A 1019 -29.34 21.50 -19.83
C SER A 1019 -29.84 21.56 -21.28
N GLN A 1020 -29.97 20.38 -21.92
CA GLN A 1020 -30.42 20.13 -23.32
C GLN A 1020 -29.33 20.19 -24.43
N VAL A 1021 -29.30 19.29 -25.43
CA VAL A 1021 -29.86 17.91 -25.54
C VAL A 1021 -29.23 17.11 -26.71
N ASN A 1022 -29.52 15.80 -26.76
CA ASN A 1022 -29.45 14.84 -27.88
C ASN A 1022 -28.18 14.00 -28.13
N SER A 1023 -28.45 12.73 -28.47
CA SER A 1023 -27.49 11.68 -28.86
C SER A 1023 -28.17 10.67 -29.81
N PRO A 1024 -27.47 10.11 -30.81
CA PRO A 1024 -27.94 8.94 -31.55
C PRO A 1024 -27.07 7.69 -31.28
N HIS A 1025 -27.69 6.58 -30.86
CA HIS A 1025 -27.07 5.25 -30.90
C HIS A 1025 -27.16 4.66 -32.32
N PRO A 1026 -26.25 3.75 -32.70
CA PRO A 1026 -26.67 2.34 -32.69
C PRO A 1026 -25.62 1.27 -32.30
N GLN A 1027 -26.15 0.19 -31.71
CA GLN A 1027 -25.70 -1.21 -31.77
C GLN A 1027 -24.49 -1.72 -30.93
N LEU A 1028 -24.65 -2.99 -30.49
CA LEU A 1028 -23.74 -3.77 -29.66
C LEU A 1028 -22.84 -4.66 -30.52
N ALA A 1029 -21.64 -4.98 -30.00
CA ALA A 1029 -20.88 -6.17 -30.39
C ALA A 1029 -20.54 -7.00 -29.14
N THR A 1030 -20.70 -8.32 -29.29
CA THR A 1030 -20.63 -9.40 -28.29
C THR A 1030 -19.44 -9.39 -27.31
N THR A 1031 -19.72 -9.81 -26.07
CA THR A 1031 -18.75 -10.06 -24.99
C THR A 1031 -17.88 -11.32 -25.17
N ALA A 1032 -16.69 -11.30 -24.57
CA ALA A 1032 -15.95 -12.49 -24.13
C ALA A 1032 -15.94 -12.52 -22.58
N PRO A 1033 -15.84 -13.70 -21.93
CA PRO A 1033 -16.24 -13.84 -20.52
C PRO A 1033 -15.15 -13.42 -19.52
N GLY A 1034 -15.44 -12.40 -18.71
CA GLY A 1034 -14.76 -12.17 -17.44
C GLY A 1034 -15.24 -13.13 -16.34
N LEU A 1035 -14.44 -13.27 -15.26
CA LEU A 1035 -14.82 -14.05 -14.10
C LEU A 1035 -15.96 -13.39 -13.31
N ASP A 1036 -16.93 -14.21 -12.90
CA ASP A 1036 -18.14 -13.80 -12.19
C ASP A 1036 -17.86 -13.28 -10.76
N TYR A 1037 -18.42 -12.11 -10.44
CA TYR A 1037 -18.30 -11.44 -9.14
C TYR A 1037 -18.91 -12.24 -7.98
N GLU A 1038 -19.94 -13.05 -8.25
CA GLU A 1038 -20.55 -13.95 -7.27
C GLU A 1038 -19.55 -15.05 -6.86
N SER A 1039 -18.80 -15.61 -7.82
CA SER A 1039 -17.72 -16.59 -7.56
C SER A 1039 -16.59 -16.04 -6.67
N LEU A 1040 -16.22 -14.77 -6.86
CA LEU A 1040 -15.20 -14.07 -6.06
C LEU A 1040 -15.70 -13.78 -4.64
N THR A 1041 -16.99 -13.51 -4.49
CA THR A 1041 -17.65 -13.28 -3.19
C THR A 1041 -17.83 -14.59 -2.42
N LEU A 1042 -18.19 -15.68 -3.10
CA LEU A 1042 -18.24 -17.03 -2.53
C LEU A 1042 -16.88 -17.51 -2.03
N MET A 1043 -15.79 -17.27 -2.78
CA MET A 1043 -14.44 -17.63 -2.36
C MET A 1043 -14.03 -16.93 -1.05
N ARG A 1044 -14.38 -15.64 -0.89
CA ARG A 1044 -14.13 -14.87 0.34
C ARG A 1044 -14.97 -15.38 1.53
N LEU A 1045 -16.23 -15.76 1.30
CA LEU A 1045 -17.07 -16.39 2.32
C LEU A 1045 -16.53 -17.76 2.76
N GLN A 1046 -16.07 -18.59 1.83
CA GLN A 1046 -15.45 -19.89 2.10
C GLN A 1046 -14.15 -19.75 2.91
N GLN A 1047 -13.37 -18.70 2.67
CA GLN A 1047 -12.18 -18.39 3.46
C GLN A 1047 -12.55 -17.98 4.89
N ALA A 1048 -13.48 -17.03 5.06
CA ALA A 1048 -13.93 -16.57 6.38
C ALA A 1048 -14.60 -17.67 7.23
N GLU A 1049 -15.29 -18.63 6.60
CA GLU A 1049 -15.87 -19.78 7.30
C GLU A 1049 -14.80 -20.79 7.76
N ARG A 1050 -13.73 -20.98 6.97
CA ARG A 1050 -12.56 -21.77 7.38
C ARG A 1050 -11.82 -21.13 8.56
N GLU A 1051 -11.57 -19.82 8.48
CA GLU A 1051 -10.93 -19.01 9.53
C GLU A 1051 -11.78 -18.88 10.81
N ARG A 1052 -13.06 -19.29 10.78
CA ARG A 1052 -13.89 -19.46 11.98
C ARG A 1052 -13.73 -20.84 12.59
N LEU A 1053 -13.81 -21.91 11.80
CA LEU A 1053 -13.62 -23.28 12.28
C LEU A 1053 -12.23 -23.50 12.88
N GLU A 1054 -11.20 -22.88 12.29
CA GLU A 1054 -9.83 -22.90 12.81
C GLU A 1054 -9.70 -22.21 14.18
N ARG A 1055 -10.52 -21.19 14.46
CA ARG A 1055 -10.64 -20.58 15.80
C ARG A 1055 -11.42 -21.44 16.79
N GLU A 1056 -12.55 -22.03 16.39
CA GLU A 1056 -13.32 -22.94 17.26
C GLU A 1056 -12.49 -24.16 17.69
N ILE A 1057 -11.56 -24.62 16.84
CA ILE A 1057 -10.58 -25.66 17.18
C ILE A 1057 -9.54 -25.13 18.18
N LEU A 1058 -8.96 -23.95 17.95
CA LEU A 1058 -7.95 -23.37 18.86
C LEU A 1058 -8.55 -22.99 20.24
N GLU A 1059 -9.81 -22.54 20.30
CA GLU A 1059 -10.52 -22.34 21.57
C GLU A 1059 -10.81 -23.67 22.29
N GLN A 1060 -11.02 -24.78 21.58
CA GLN A 1060 -11.15 -26.10 22.20
C GLN A 1060 -9.79 -26.60 22.72
N GLU A 1061 -8.73 -26.52 21.91
CA GLU A 1061 -7.38 -26.92 22.32
C GLU A 1061 -6.87 -26.10 23.53
N ALA A 1062 -7.21 -24.81 23.62
CA ALA A 1062 -6.89 -23.95 24.77
C ALA A 1062 -7.82 -24.11 25.99
N ASN A 1063 -8.84 -24.97 25.94
CA ASN A 1063 -9.66 -25.39 27.09
C ASN A 1063 -9.40 -26.84 27.53
N GLU A 1064 -8.45 -27.54 26.89
CA GLU A 1064 -8.01 -28.90 27.24
C GLU A 1064 -6.59 -28.95 27.85
N GLU A 1065 -5.91 -27.80 28.00
CA GLU A 1065 -4.66 -27.60 28.79
C GLU A 1065 -4.93 -27.10 30.23
#